data_AF-A0A1G5Q0C9-F1
#
_entry.id   AF-A0A1G5Q0C9-F1
#
_cell.length_a   1.000
_cell.length_b   1.000
_cell.length_c   1.000
_cell.angle_alpha   90.00
_cell.angle_beta   90.00
_cell.angle_gamma   90.00
#
_symmetry.space_group_name_H-M   'P 1'
#
loop_
_entity.id
_entity.type
_entity.pdbx_description
1 polymer ?
#
loop_
_entity_poly.entity_id
_entity_poly.type
_entity_poly.pdbx_seq_one_letter_code
_entity_poly.pdbx_strand_id
1 'polypeptide(L)'
;MKILLIDNYDSFTQNIAQYLYEVTGSVPSVVTNSLTYEELAIDEYDAVVLSPGPGHPAESSDFGVCAEVIARAKVPLLGICLGHQGISLAFGGFVEHAPNPVHGYRSRIRNTGEGLFLGLPEQFEVVRYHSLICTRLPDNLKCTAWTDDGLIMAIEHTERPIWGVQFHPESIDSEYGRELLSNFVRIAEMYKENNKQEVAAQNICTDVNEAYLAVGGRQYLKLNYRECEEIVDPESLFIQRYGNDTHAFWLDSENSDRPNTRFSMMGSGNEQGAVRLEYRVQTESLRLTGPDGEKIVQGDFFSLMSELLDMVEISTPKSMPFVFKGGFVGYLGYELKALTIGSKKYHSEHPDASLIFTPHFFVFDHQQNKLYECLISPIGQPQNWPPEPSVAMAKNTDEVIPDFIPGAVDQNKICLEYGAQKYIDGIHKSLQYITDGESCEICLTNRAKMAYSGHPLDAYRRMRHASPVPYGAYLACGDFSVLSASPETFLHIDETRNIESRPIKGTRPRGKTAADDQRLQMELNQSTKDRAENLMIVDLVRHDLNQVCRPGSVHVPELFKVESFSSVHQLVSTIRGELCEETSSMEAIRACFPGGSMTGAPKKRTMEIIDALESSARGVYSGALGWLSFSGEVELSIVIRTAVLHQECAEFGIGGAIVAHSDPYGEFEEILVKASVPYFSFSHMAEEVCE
;
A
#
# COMPACT_ATOMS: atom_id res chain seq x y z
N MET A 1 -3.07 22.64 22.48
CA MET A 1 -2.11 22.00 23.43
C MET A 1 -0.98 21.42 22.60
N LYS A 2 0.29 21.57 22.97
CA LYS A 2 1.45 21.03 22.24
C LYS A 2 1.78 19.65 22.82
N ILE A 3 1.50 18.61 22.06
CA ILE A 3 1.75 17.21 22.47
C ILE A 3 2.92 16.68 21.64
N LEU A 4 3.88 16.04 22.30
CA LEU A 4 4.93 15.26 21.64
C LEU A 4 4.47 13.81 21.54
N LEU A 5 4.40 13.27 20.33
CA LEU A 5 4.15 11.85 20.07
C LEU A 5 5.45 11.21 19.58
N ILE A 6 6.01 10.29 20.38
CA ILE A 6 7.24 9.57 20.03
C ILE A 6 6.85 8.25 19.37
N ASP A 7 7.19 8.12 18.08
CA ASP A 7 6.96 6.96 17.23
C ASP A 7 8.06 5.91 17.42
N ASN A 8 7.70 4.74 17.95
CA ASN A 8 8.56 3.56 18.01
C ASN A 8 8.50 2.73 16.71
N TYR A 9 8.40 3.41 15.57
CA TYR A 9 8.22 2.82 14.23
C TYR A 9 6.98 1.93 14.11
N ASP A 10 5.89 2.36 14.72
CA ASP A 10 4.60 1.67 14.65
C ASP A 10 3.79 2.09 13.41
N SER A 11 2.92 1.19 12.97
CA SER A 11 2.04 1.41 11.83
C SER A 11 0.71 2.07 12.18
N PHE A 12 0.50 2.51 13.42
CA PHE A 12 -0.74 3.18 13.85
C PHE A 12 -0.50 4.55 14.50
N THR A 13 0.75 5.00 14.63
CA THR A 13 1.12 6.28 15.26
C THR A 13 0.35 7.50 14.73
N GLN A 14 0.18 7.62 13.42
CA GLN A 14 -0.56 8.74 12.82
C GLN A 14 -2.07 8.69 13.07
N ASN A 15 -2.63 7.51 13.36
CA ASN A 15 -4.03 7.40 13.83
C ASN A 15 -4.18 7.95 15.25
N ILE A 16 -3.17 7.76 16.11
CA ILE A 16 -3.11 8.41 17.43
C ILE A 16 -3.02 9.92 17.24
N ALA A 17 -2.15 10.39 16.34
CA ALA A 17 -1.99 11.82 16.04
C ALA A 17 -3.30 12.47 15.55
N GLN A 18 -4.03 11.79 14.66
CA GLN A 18 -5.36 12.17 14.18
C GLN A 18 -6.35 12.34 15.34
N TYR A 19 -6.48 11.35 16.23
CA TYR A 19 -7.42 11.44 17.36
C TYR A 19 -7.02 12.54 18.36
N LEU A 20 -5.72 12.72 18.62
CA LEU A 20 -5.23 13.84 19.43
C LEU A 20 -5.56 15.19 18.79
N TYR A 21 -5.44 15.31 17.46
CA TYR A 21 -5.86 16.51 16.73
C TYR A 21 -7.37 16.75 16.85
N GLU A 22 -8.21 15.74 16.64
CA GLU A 22 -9.67 15.86 16.74
C GLU A 22 -10.12 16.30 18.15
N VAL A 23 -9.40 15.87 19.18
CA VAL A 23 -9.66 16.23 20.58
C VAL A 23 -9.15 17.63 20.91
N THR A 24 -7.96 18.00 20.45
CA THR A 24 -7.26 19.24 20.88
C THR A 24 -7.41 20.42 19.92
N GLY A 25 -7.83 20.16 18.68
CA GLY A 25 -7.75 21.08 17.55
C GLY A 25 -6.32 21.46 17.13
N SER A 26 -5.28 20.78 17.65
CA SER A 26 -3.87 21.07 17.39
C SER A 26 -3.15 19.81 16.92
N VAL A 27 -2.35 19.91 15.85
CA VAL A 27 -1.58 18.75 15.34
C VAL A 27 -0.44 18.44 16.31
N PRO A 28 -0.29 17.21 16.82
CA PRO A 28 0.83 16.85 17.68
C PRO A 28 2.15 16.81 16.88
N SER A 29 3.27 17.09 17.55
CA SER A 29 4.59 16.91 16.95
C SER A 29 4.97 15.44 17.02
N VAL A 30 5.08 14.78 15.88
CA VAL A 30 5.46 13.36 15.78
C VAL A 30 6.95 13.27 15.47
N VAL A 31 7.70 12.53 16.29
CA VAL A 31 9.14 12.28 16.10
C VAL A 31 9.45 10.82 16.33
N THR A 32 10.49 10.28 15.70
CA THR A 32 10.90 8.89 15.93
C THR A 32 11.68 8.74 17.24
N ASN A 33 11.68 7.54 17.80
CA ASN A 33 12.41 7.21 19.04
C ASN A 33 13.94 7.19 18.90
N SER A 34 14.47 7.52 17.72
CA SER A 34 15.91 7.56 17.41
C SER A 34 16.60 8.87 17.81
N LEU A 35 15.84 9.91 18.17
CA LEU A 35 16.41 11.16 18.69
C LEU A 35 16.96 10.97 20.10
N THR A 36 17.90 11.81 20.49
CA THR A 36 18.36 11.90 21.89
C THR A 36 17.37 12.67 22.75
N TYR A 37 17.40 12.48 24.07
CA TYR A 37 16.48 13.18 24.99
C TYR A 37 16.63 14.71 24.89
N GLU A 38 17.86 15.20 24.71
CA GLU A 38 18.15 16.62 24.55
C GLU A 38 17.59 17.20 23.24
N GLU A 39 17.59 16.44 22.14
CA GLU A 39 17.01 16.85 20.85
C GLU A 39 15.48 16.94 20.90
N LEU A 40 14.81 16.18 21.77
CA LEU A 40 13.34 16.23 21.91
C LEU A 40 12.84 17.56 22.46
N ALA A 41 13.68 18.30 23.21
CA ALA A 41 13.27 19.52 23.92
C ALA A 41 11.95 19.32 24.69
N ILE A 42 11.84 18.20 25.43
CA ILE A 42 10.57 17.72 26.00
C ILE A 42 9.85 18.73 26.90
N ASP A 43 10.61 19.62 27.54
CA ASP A 43 10.09 20.68 28.40
C ASP A 43 9.30 21.77 27.62
N GLU A 44 9.36 21.78 26.28
CA GLU A 44 8.52 22.64 25.43
C GLU A 44 7.11 22.10 25.22
N TYR A 45 6.83 20.86 25.61
CA TYR A 45 5.57 20.17 25.38
C TYR A 45 4.72 20.12 26.64
N ASP A 46 3.40 20.10 26.47
CA ASP A 46 2.45 20.03 27.58
C ASP A 46 2.21 18.59 28.03
N ALA A 47 2.39 17.62 27.14
CA ALA A 47 2.25 16.20 27.38
C ALA A 47 3.04 15.39 26.35
N VAL A 48 3.32 14.14 26.71
CA VAL A 48 4.04 13.20 25.88
C VAL A 48 3.22 11.93 25.72
N VAL A 49 3.18 11.40 24.50
CA VAL A 49 2.61 10.11 24.19
C VAL A 49 3.70 9.22 23.60
N LEU A 50 3.86 8.02 24.13
CA LEU A 50 4.74 6.99 23.60
C LEU A 50 3.87 6.00 22.81
N SER A 51 4.12 5.90 21.50
CA SER A 51 3.33 5.04 20.62
C SER A 51 3.54 3.55 20.94
N PRO A 52 2.71 2.66 20.36
CA PRO A 52 3.07 1.26 20.19
C PRO A 52 4.37 1.10 19.40
N GLY A 53 4.82 -0.14 19.23
CA GLY A 53 5.97 -0.50 18.41
C GLY A 53 6.22 -2.01 18.45
N PRO A 54 7.05 -2.54 17.54
CA PRO A 54 7.46 -3.93 17.55
C PRO A 54 8.53 -4.19 18.63
N GLY A 55 8.78 -5.47 18.90
CA GLY A 55 9.89 -5.91 19.74
C GLY A 55 9.63 -5.74 21.23
N HIS A 56 10.70 -5.52 22.02
CA HIS A 56 10.64 -5.54 23.48
C HIS A 56 11.19 -4.24 24.09
N PRO A 57 10.55 -3.63 25.12
CA PRO A 57 10.96 -2.33 25.66
C PRO A 57 12.32 -2.34 26.40
N ALA A 58 12.89 -3.52 26.62
CA ALA A 58 14.24 -3.68 27.19
C ALA A 58 15.34 -3.52 26.13
N GLU A 59 15.00 -3.71 24.86
CA GLU A 59 15.95 -3.61 23.76
C GLU A 59 16.06 -2.17 23.29
N SER A 60 17.27 -1.60 23.40
CA SER A 60 17.50 -0.19 23.06
C SER A 60 17.22 0.13 21.59
N SER A 61 17.32 -0.84 20.69
CA SER A 61 16.97 -0.68 19.26
C SER A 61 15.47 -0.44 19.05
N ASP A 62 14.64 -0.98 19.94
CA ASP A 62 13.18 -1.01 19.78
C ASP A 62 12.55 0.16 20.52
N PHE A 63 13.14 0.56 21.65
CA PHE A 63 12.55 1.54 22.56
C PHE A 63 13.31 2.86 22.67
N GLY A 64 14.55 2.92 22.17
CA GLY A 64 15.33 4.15 22.00
C GLY A 64 15.27 5.11 23.20
N VAL A 65 14.91 6.36 22.92
CA VAL A 65 14.83 7.45 23.91
C VAL A 65 13.69 7.30 24.93
N CYS A 66 12.70 6.45 24.67
CA CYS A 66 11.48 6.36 25.46
C CYS A 66 11.75 5.97 26.92
N ALA A 67 12.75 5.12 27.19
CA ALA A 67 13.15 4.75 28.55
C ALA A 67 13.63 5.98 29.35
N GLU A 68 14.43 6.84 28.73
CA GLU A 68 14.94 8.06 29.33
C GLU A 68 13.81 9.10 29.52
N VAL A 69 12.88 9.17 28.56
CA VAL A 69 11.66 9.98 28.68
C VAL A 69 10.82 9.58 29.88
N ILE A 70 10.55 8.30 30.09
CA ILE A 70 9.81 7.80 31.26
C ILE A 70 10.56 8.16 32.55
N ALA A 71 11.89 8.05 32.57
CA ALA A 71 12.69 8.35 33.75
C ALA A 71 12.67 9.85 34.11
N ARG A 72 12.75 10.74 33.11
CA ARG A 72 13.04 12.17 33.32
C ARG A 72 11.84 13.11 33.13
N ALA A 73 10.83 12.73 32.34
CA ALA A 73 9.71 13.62 32.00
C ALA A 73 8.90 14.02 33.24
N LYS A 74 8.62 15.32 33.35
CA LYS A 74 7.79 15.91 34.41
C LYS A 74 6.39 16.28 33.94
N VAL A 75 6.17 16.21 32.64
CA VAL A 75 4.88 16.45 32.01
C VAL A 75 4.05 15.16 32.00
N PRO A 76 2.72 15.26 31.92
CA PRO A 76 1.83 14.12 31.71
C PRO A 76 2.30 13.21 30.58
N LEU A 77 2.36 11.90 30.86
CA LEU A 77 2.83 10.89 29.92
C LEU A 77 1.78 9.79 29.75
N LEU A 78 1.49 9.43 28.49
CA LEU A 78 0.69 8.26 28.12
C LEU A 78 1.55 7.27 27.33
N GLY A 79 1.63 6.02 27.77
CA GLY A 79 2.22 4.92 26.99
C GLY A 79 1.14 4.01 26.40
N ILE A 80 1.25 3.69 25.11
CA ILE A 80 0.30 2.78 24.42
C ILE A 80 1.07 1.53 23.97
N CYS A 81 0.53 0.34 24.25
CA CYS A 81 1.13 -0.96 23.93
C CYS A 81 2.61 -1.07 24.34
N LEU A 82 3.59 -0.96 23.42
CA LEU A 82 5.01 -0.94 23.75
C LEU A 82 5.37 0.18 24.75
N GLY A 83 4.78 1.38 24.59
CA GLY A 83 4.92 2.47 25.56
C GLY A 83 4.40 2.11 26.96
N HIS A 84 3.28 1.39 27.04
CA HIS A 84 2.73 0.87 28.30
C HIS A 84 3.67 -0.16 28.95
N GLN A 85 4.21 -1.08 28.14
CA GLN A 85 5.16 -2.10 28.59
C GLN A 85 6.46 -1.46 29.10
N GLY A 86 6.95 -0.43 28.42
CA GLY A 86 8.12 0.34 28.84
C GLY A 86 7.91 1.06 30.17
N ILE A 87 6.72 1.62 30.42
CA ILE A 87 6.38 2.19 31.73
C ILE A 87 6.49 1.14 32.83
N SER A 88 5.89 -0.04 32.62
CA SER A 88 5.96 -1.14 33.59
C SER A 88 7.42 -1.51 33.90
N LEU A 89 8.23 -1.72 32.86
CA LEU A 89 9.63 -2.12 33.00
C LEU A 89 10.48 -1.04 33.69
N ALA A 90 10.31 0.24 33.33
CA ALA A 90 11.07 1.36 33.90
C ALA A 90 10.88 1.52 35.41
N PHE A 91 9.76 1.04 35.96
CA PHE A 91 9.47 1.08 37.39
C PHE A 91 9.69 -0.28 38.10
N GLY A 92 10.26 -1.27 37.43
CA GLY A 92 10.60 -2.57 38.01
C GLY A 92 9.51 -3.64 37.88
N GLY A 93 8.55 -3.44 36.98
CA GLY A 93 7.61 -4.46 36.54
C GLY A 93 8.22 -5.46 35.56
N PHE A 94 7.41 -6.41 35.11
CA PHE A 94 7.81 -7.48 34.19
C PHE A 94 6.98 -7.43 32.91
N VAL A 95 7.64 -7.68 31.78
CA VAL A 95 7.04 -7.83 30.45
C VAL A 95 7.42 -9.22 29.94
N GLU A 96 6.43 -10.02 29.62
CA GLU A 96 6.59 -11.42 29.21
C GLU A 96 5.64 -11.73 28.04
N HIS A 97 5.76 -12.90 27.41
CA HIS A 97 4.80 -13.32 26.40
C HIS A 97 3.38 -13.41 26.98
N ALA A 98 2.43 -12.86 26.23
CA ALA A 98 1.02 -13.08 26.49
C ALA A 98 0.69 -14.57 26.35
N PRO A 99 -0.34 -15.09 27.06
CA PRO A 99 -0.74 -16.49 26.94
C PRO A 99 -1.02 -16.93 25.50
N ASN A 100 -1.53 -16.00 24.69
CA ASN A 100 -1.66 -16.13 23.24
C ASN A 100 -1.35 -14.77 22.60
N PRO A 101 -0.66 -14.71 21.45
CA PRO A 101 -0.59 -13.50 20.63
C PRO A 101 -1.99 -13.08 20.17
N VAL A 102 -2.29 -11.78 20.24
CA VAL A 102 -3.59 -11.25 19.82
C VAL A 102 -3.38 -10.02 18.93
N HIS A 103 -3.73 -10.17 17.65
CA HIS A 103 -3.59 -9.12 16.63
C HIS A 103 -4.89 -8.95 15.84
N GLY A 104 -5.51 -7.77 15.95
CA GLY A 104 -6.74 -7.43 15.21
C GLY A 104 -8.02 -8.03 15.79
N TYR A 105 -7.97 -8.48 17.05
CA TYR A 105 -9.14 -9.03 17.74
C TYR A 105 -9.64 -8.09 18.82
N ARG A 106 -10.97 -8.03 18.93
CA ARG A 106 -11.64 -7.38 20.05
C ARG A 106 -11.55 -8.23 21.31
N SER A 107 -11.32 -7.56 22.43
CA SER A 107 -11.38 -8.14 23.77
C SER A 107 -12.19 -7.22 24.67
N ARG A 108 -13.06 -7.82 25.49
CA ARG A 108 -13.79 -7.08 26.51
C ARG A 108 -12.85 -6.76 27.67
N ILE A 109 -12.84 -5.51 28.10
CA ILE A 109 -12.11 -5.07 29.30
C ILE A 109 -13.08 -4.58 30.37
N ARG A 110 -12.61 -4.60 31.61
CA ARG A 110 -13.20 -3.93 32.76
C ARG A 110 -12.25 -2.85 33.24
N ASN A 111 -12.79 -1.74 33.74
CA ASN A 111 -11.98 -0.63 34.24
C ASN A 111 -12.52 -0.07 35.56
N THR A 112 -11.73 0.80 36.17
CA THR A 112 -12.04 1.43 37.47
C THR A 112 -12.99 2.63 37.40
N GLY A 113 -13.26 3.17 36.21
CA GLY A 113 -14.04 4.40 36.03
C GLY A 113 -13.34 5.68 36.48
N GLU A 114 -12.04 5.61 36.78
CA GLU A 114 -11.20 6.70 37.28
C GLU A 114 -10.10 7.07 36.25
N GLY A 115 -9.50 8.26 36.40
CA GLY A 115 -8.37 8.70 35.57
C GLY A 115 -8.71 8.73 34.08
N LEU A 116 -7.98 7.95 33.27
CA LEU A 116 -8.22 7.79 31.83
C LEU A 116 -9.64 7.28 31.50
N PHE A 117 -10.28 6.56 32.41
CA PHE A 117 -11.58 5.93 32.18
C PHE A 117 -12.76 6.74 32.73
N LEU A 118 -12.53 7.97 33.20
CA LEU A 118 -13.60 8.78 33.78
C LEU A 118 -14.73 9.02 32.78
N GLY A 119 -15.94 8.63 33.16
CA GLY A 119 -17.15 8.80 32.34
C GLY A 119 -17.35 7.73 31.26
N LEU A 120 -16.45 6.75 31.15
CA LEU A 120 -16.61 5.60 30.27
C LEU A 120 -17.42 4.49 30.96
N PRO A 121 -18.09 3.60 30.20
CA PRO A 121 -18.71 2.41 30.77
C PRO A 121 -17.69 1.56 31.54
N GLU A 122 -18.15 0.87 32.59
CA GLU A 122 -17.31 -0.06 33.36
C GLU A 122 -16.68 -1.14 32.47
N GLN A 123 -17.37 -1.50 31.37
CA GLN A 123 -16.95 -2.57 30.47
C GLN A 123 -17.25 -2.20 29.02
N PHE A 124 -16.28 -2.42 28.13
CA PHE A 124 -16.38 -2.19 26.68
C PHE A 124 -15.35 -3.02 25.92
N GLU A 125 -15.47 -3.09 24.60
CA GLU A 125 -14.58 -3.83 23.70
C GLU A 125 -13.44 -2.95 23.16
N VAL A 126 -12.23 -3.49 23.17
CA VAL A 126 -11.03 -2.83 22.63
C VAL A 126 -10.24 -3.78 21.72
N VAL A 127 -9.55 -3.23 20.73
CA VAL A 127 -8.67 -3.99 19.83
C VAL A 127 -7.28 -4.15 20.43
N ARG A 128 -6.71 -5.34 20.24
CA ARG A 128 -5.35 -5.69 20.70
C ARG A 128 -4.45 -6.03 19.51
N TYR A 129 -3.20 -5.55 19.57
CA TYR A 129 -2.11 -5.91 18.67
C TYR A 129 -0.83 -6.19 19.45
N HIS A 130 -0.84 -7.22 20.30
CA HIS A 130 0.32 -7.51 21.13
C HIS A 130 0.55 -9.00 21.38
N SER A 131 1.83 -9.38 21.34
CA SER A 131 2.35 -10.69 21.74
C SER A 131 2.96 -10.69 23.14
N LEU A 132 3.29 -9.50 23.65
CA LEU A 132 3.86 -9.29 24.97
C LEU A 132 2.85 -8.60 25.89
N ILE A 133 3.02 -8.77 27.21
CA ILE A 133 2.16 -8.15 28.20
C ILE A 133 2.88 -7.91 29.53
N CYS A 134 2.43 -6.90 30.27
CA CYS A 134 2.78 -6.72 31.68
C CYS A 134 2.16 -7.82 32.54
N THR A 135 2.98 -8.59 33.28
CA THR A 135 2.51 -9.70 34.14
C THR A 135 2.64 -9.40 35.63
N ARG A 136 3.57 -8.52 36.02
CA ARG A 136 3.79 -8.13 37.42
C ARG A 136 4.05 -6.63 37.53
N LEU A 137 3.29 -5.99 38.40
CA LEU A 137 3.42 -4.56 38.69
C LEU A 137 4.13 -4.32 40.03
N PRO A 138 5.02 -3.33 40.11
CA PRO A 138 5.58 -2.82 41.36
C PRO A 138 4.54 -1.99 42.12
N ASP A 139 4.78 -1.72 43.41
CA ASP A 139 3.82 -1.03 44.29
C ASP A 139 3.49 0.42 43.84
N ASN A 140 4.35 1.04 43.03
CA ASN A 140 4.15 2.37 42.48
C ASN A 140 3.35 2.40 41.16
N LEU A 141 2.87 1.24 40.67
CA LEU A 141 1.98 1.12 39.52
C LEU A 141 0.68 0.40 39.91
N LYS A 142 -0.46 1.08 39.75
CA LYS A 142 -1.80 0.52 39.97
C LYS A 142 -2.37 0.00 38.65
N CYS A 143 -2.94 -1.20 38.65
CA CYS A 143 -3.76 -1.69 37.54
C CYS A 143 -5.12 -0.99 37.53
N THR A 144 -5.50 -0.40 36.40
CA THR A 144 -6.73 0.40 36.25
C THR A 144 -7.72 -0.17 35.22
N ALA A 145 -7.29 -1.13 34.41
CA ALA A 145 -8.15 -1.96 33.56
C ALA A 145 -7.57 -3.36 33.32
N TRP A 146 -8.44 -4.35 33.12
CA TRP A 146 -8.07 -5.75 32.88
C TRP A 146 -9.12 -6.50 32.04
N THR A 147 -8.72 -7.59 31.40
CA THR A 147 -9.65 -8.52 30.71
C THR A 147 -10.35 -9.46 31.70
N ASP A 148 -11.37 -10.20 31.26
CA ASP A 148 -12.09 -11.16 32.11
C ASP A 148 -11.19 -12.29 32.67
N ASP A 149 -10.10 -12.64 31.96
CA ASP A 149 -9.07 -13.60 32.39
C ASP A 149 -7.92 -12.94 33.20
N GLY A 150 -8.03 -11.66 33.54
CA GLY A 150 -7.14 -10.96 34.47
C GLY A 150 -5.87 -10.38 33.84
N LEU A 151 -5.78 -10.29 32.51
CA LEU A 151 -4.65 -9.66 31.83
C LEU A 151 -4.69 -8.15 32.05
N ILE A 152 -3.53 -7.55 32.39
CA ILE A 152 -3.41 -6.12 32.68
C ILE A 152 -3.56 -5.31 31.39
N MET A 153 -4.56 -4.43 31.35
CA MET A 153 -4.90 -3.62 30.17
C MET A 153 -4.66 -2.14 30.36
N ALA A 154 -4.56 -1.66 31.60
CA ALA A 154 -4.12 -0.30 31.87
C ALA A 154 -3.43 -0.18 33.23
N ILE A 155 -2.48 0.75 33.31
CA ILE A 155 -1.73 1.10 34.50
C ILE A 155 -1.73 2.60 34.74
N GLU A 156 -1.58 2.98 36.00
CA GLU A 156 -1.42 4.35 36.46
C GLU A 156 -0.32 4.40 37.52
N HIS A 157 0.61 5.35 37.39
CA HIS A 157 1.61 5.57 38.43
C HIS A 157 0.98 6.31 39.62
N THR A 158 1.34 5.90 40.83
CA THR A 158 0.71 6.40 42.06
C THR A 158 1.01 7.88 42.37
N GLU A 159 2.22 8.34 42.03
CA GLU A 159 2.67 9.72 42.33
C GLU A 159 2.96 10.62 41.12
N ARG A 160 3.41 10.06 39.99
CA ARG A 160 3.76 10.80 38.77
C ARG A 160 2.59 10.80 37.79
N PRO A 161 2.42 11.84 36.95
CA PRO A 161 1.33 11.90 35.96
C PRO A 161 1.64 10.97 34.78
N ILE A 162 1.64 9.66 35.01
CA ILE A 162 2.01 8.63 34.04
C ILE A 162 0.90 7.59 34.00
N TRP A 163 0.37 7.36 32.79
CA TRP A 163 -0.61 6.33 32.52
C TRP A 163 -0.16 5.48 31.34
N GLY A 164 -0.65 4.25 31.25
CA GLY A 164 -0.47 3.47 30.05
C GLY A 164 -1.60 2.50 29.79
N VAL A 165 -1.86 2.20 28.52
CA VAL A 165 -2.84 1.21 28.06
C VAL A 165 -2.19 0.17 27.16
N GLN A 166 -2.56 -1.10 27.32
CA GLN A 166 -1.99 -2.21 26.53
C GLN A 166 -2.70 -2.40 25.18
N PHE A 167 -3.96 -1.97 25.08
CA PHE A 167 -4.76 -2.02 23.86
C PHE A 167 -4.56 -0.78 22.99
N HIS A 168 -5.12 -0.80 21.78
CA HIS A 168 -4.94 0.26 20.78
C HIS A 168 -6.20 1.13 20.67
N PRO A 169 -6.28 2.25 21.42
CA PRO A 169 -7.41 3.18 21.34
C PRO A 169 -7.58 3.82 19.96
N GLU A 170 -6.53 3.83 19.13
CA GLU A 170 -6.53 4.39 17.78
C GLU A 170 -7.10 3.47 16.70
N SER A 171 -7.24 2.17 16.99
CA SER A 171 -7.83 1.21 16.06
C SER A 171 -9.30 1.56 15.80
N ILE A 172 -9.72 1.46 14.54
CA ILE A 172 -11.09 1.85 14.16
C ILE A 172 -12.19 0.98 14.78
N ASP A 173 -11.86 -0.25 15.21
CA ASP A 173 -12.80 -1.20 15.82
C ASP A 173 -12.73 -1.20 17.38
N SER A 174 -11.97 -0.29 17.99
CA SER A 174 -11.95 -0.07 19.44
C SER A 174 -13.08 0.86 19.89
N GLU A 175 -13.84 0.48 20.91
CA GLU A 175 -14.83 1.38 21.52
C GLU A 175 -14.17 2.43 22.43
N TYR A 176 -14.69 3.66 22.42
CA TYR A 176 -14.31 4.76 23.32
C TYR A 176 -12.85 5.23 23.26
N GLY A 177 -12.10 4.87 22.21
CA GLY A 177 -10.69 5.25 22.08
C GLY A 177 -10.46 6.77 22.03
N ARG A 178 -11.32 7.51 21.32
CA ARG A 178 -11.27 8.97 21.23
C ARG A 178 -11.58 9.63 22.59
N GLU A 179 -12.57 9.13 23.31
CA GLU A 179 -12.96 9.62 24.63
C GLU A 179 -11.86 9.37 25.67
N LEU A 180 -11.15 8.24 25.58
CA LEU A 180 -9.99 7.95 26.42
C LEU A 180 -8.85 8.95 26.18
N LEU A 181 -8.54 9.26 24.92
CA LEU A 181 -7.54 10.28 24.58
C LEU A 181 -7.99 11.68 25.02
N SER A 182 -9.30 11.97 24.95
CA SER A 182 -9.89 13.20 25.50
C SER A 182 -9.71 13.33 27.02
N ASN A 183 -9.87 12.23 27.77
CA ASN A 183 -9.59 12.21 29.19
C ASN A 183 -8.11 12.48 29.50
N PHE A 184 -7.17 11.91 28.72
CA PHE A 184 -5.74 12.20 28.85
C PHE A 184 -5.42 13.68 28.60
N VAL A 185 -5.96 14.25 27.52
CA VAL A 185 -5.80 15.68 27.19
C VAL A 185 -6.31 16.56 28.33
N ARG A 186 -7.50 16.29 28.86
CA ARG A 186 -8.03 17.06 30.00
C ARG A 186 -7.13 16.99 31.23
N ILE A 187 -6.60 15.80 31.56
CA ILE A 187 -5.65 15.62 32.67
C ILE A 187 -4.42 16.50 32.46
N ALA A 188 -3.92 16.55 31.23
CA ALA A 188 -2.74 17.32 30.91
C ALA A 188 -2.99 18.84 30.85
N GLU A 189 -4.16 19.28 30.42
CA GLU A 189 -4.57 20.69 30.50
C GLU A 189 -4.64 21.20 31.94
N MET A 190 -5.11 20.36 32.88
CA MET A 190 -5.07 20.69 34.32
C MET A 190 -3.63 20.87 34.83
N TYR A 191 -2.64 20.23 34.19
CA TYR A 191 -1.22 20.34 34.54
C TYR A 191 -0.55 21.59 33.92
N LYS A 192 -1.17 22.20 32.90
CA LYS A 192 -0.57 23.17 31.99
C LYS A 192 -0.64 24.64 32.44
N GLU A 193 -1.40 25.03 33.45
CA GLU A 193 -1.61 26.45 33.83
C GLU A 193 -0.33 27.27 34.19
N ASN A 194 0.90 26.80 33.94
CA ASN A 194 2.16 27.36 34.44
C ASN A 194 3.36 27.57 33.48
N ASN A 195 3.28 27.55 32.13
CA ASN A 195 4.20 28.30 31.22
C ASN A 195 4.04 27.93 29.73
N LYS A 196 4.43 28.86 28.82
CA LYS A 196 4.52 28.69 27.35
C LYS A 196 5.72 29.46 26.79
N GLN A 197 6.40 28.94 25.76
CA GLN A 197 6.57 29.59 24.43
C GLN A 197 7.43 28.76 23.43
N GLU A 198 7.17 28.96 22.13
CA GLU A 198 7.56 28.17 20.93
C GLU A 198 8.73 28.79 20.10
N VAL A 199 9.33 28.05 19.13
CA VAL A 199 9.13 28.16 17.64
C VAL A 199 10.17 27.34 16.80
N ALA A 200 9.70 26.93 15.61
CA ALA A 200 10.07 26.06 14.47
C ALA A 200 11.37 26.16 13.60
N ALA A 201 11.76 24.98 13.06
CA ALA A 201 11.99 24.46 11.66
C ALA A 201 12.87 25.13 10.55
N GLN A 202 13.59 24.31 9.74
CA GLN A 202 13.44 24.08 8.25
C GLN A 202 14.62 23.36 7.50
N ASN A 203 14.29 22.77 6.31
CA ASN A 203 15.00 21.87 5.34
C ASN A 203 15.83 22.57 4.22
N ILE A 204 16.40 21.81 3.23
CA ILE A 204 16.50 22.09 1.74
C ILE A 204 17.15 20.93 0.88
N CYS A 205 16.86 20.86 -0.45
CA CYS A 205 17.24 19.89 -1.56
C CYS A 205 17.78 20.56 -2.89
N THR A 206 18.01 19.82 -4.01
CA THR A 206 18.58 20.20 -5.36
C THR A 206 17.96 19.47 -6.61
N ASP A 207 18.16 20.01 -7.85
CA ASP A 207 17.25 20.11 -9.05
C ASP A 207 17.41 19.12 -10.27
N VAL A 208 16.29 18.52 -10.77
CA VAL A 208 16.14 17.59 -11.94
C VAL A 208 15.73 18.27 -13.26
N ASN A 209 15.17 19.47 -13.21
CA ASN A 209 14.32 20.01 -14.30
C ASN A 209 15.08 20.23 -15.61
N GLU A 210 16.37 20.59 -15.52
CA GLU A 210 17.22 20.81 -16.68
C GLU A 210 17.38 19.57 -17.57
N ALA A 211 17.33 18.37 -16.97
CA ALA A 211 17.56 17.13 -17.71
C ALA A 211 16.37 16.71 -18.58
N TYR A 212 15.13 16.96 -18.13
CA TYR A 212 13.93 16.62 -18.90
C TYR A 212 13.74 17.50 -20.13
N LEU A 213 14.03 18.80 -20.02
CA LEU A 213 14.04 19.69 -21.18
C LEU A 213 15.09 19.25 -22.22
N ALA A 214 16.24 18.74 -21.77
CA ALA A 214 17.33 18.35 -22.64
C ALA A 214 17.08 17.07 -23.48
N VAL A 215 16.05 16.27 -23.14
CA VAL A 215 15.63 15.09 -23.93
C VAL A 215 14.40 15.36 -24.81
N GLY A 216 13.93 16.61 -24.86
CA GLY A 216 12.79 17.03 -25.67
C GLY A 216 11.48 17.19 -24.89
N GLY A 217 11.52 17.09 -23.56
CA GLY A 217 10.41 17.42 -22.66
C GLY A 217 9.96 18.88 -22.81
N ARG A 218 8.70 19.17 -22.47
CA ARG A 218 8.08 20.48 -22.69
C ARG A 218 7.30 20.93 -21.45
N GLN A 219 7.42 22.22 -21.10
CA GLN A 219 6.77 22.81 -19.91
C GLN A 219 5.29 23.14 -20.14
N TYR A 220 4.94 23.66 -21.32
CA TYR A 220 3.60 24.18 -21.58
C TYR A 220 2.88 23.35 -22.65
N LEU A 221 1.97 22.50 -22.20
CA LEU A 221 1.25 21.53 -23.01
C LEU A 221 -0.24 21.86 -23.09
N LYS A 222 -0.88 21.41 -24.16
CA LYS A 222 -2.33 21.46 -24.35
C LYS A 222 -2.83 20.10 -24.81
N LEU A 223 -3.74 19.52 -24.05
CA LEU A 223 -4.50 18.34 -24.45
C LEU A 223 -5.64 18.77 -25.39
N ASN A 224 -5.75 18.06 -26.51
CA ASN A 224 -6.89 18.11 -27.42
C ASN A 224 -7.40 16.68 -27.62
N TYR A 225 -8.69 16.53 -27.87
CA TYR A 225 -9.28 15.22 -28.17
C TYR A 225 -10.29 15.34 -29.31
N ARG A 226 -10.50 14.24 -30.04
CA ARG A 226 -11.63 14.05 -30.97
C ARG A 226 -12.32 12.72 -30.68
N GLU A 227 -13.62 12.66 -30.88
CA GLU A 227 -14.40 11.41 -30.87
C GLU A 227 -14.26 10.74 -32.24
N CYS A 228 -13.90 9.47 -32.29
CA CYS A 228 -13.78 8.70 -33.53
C CYS A 228 -15.16 8.26 -34.04
N GLU A 229 -15.40 8.34 -35.35
CA GLU A 229 -16.70 7.98 -35.94
C GLU A 229 -16.96 6.47 -35.95
N GLU A 230 -15.93 5.65 -36.16
CA GLU A 230 -16.02 4.19 -36.15
C GLU A 230 -15.71 3.64 -34.75
N ILE A 231 -16.62 2.82 -34.21
CA ILE A 231 -16.43 2.13 -32.94
C ILE A 231 -15.67 0.83 -33.21
N VAL A 232 -14.43 0.79 -32.72
CA VAL A 232 -13.55 -0.38 -32.79
C VAL A 232 -13.44 -0.96 -31.39
N ASP A 233 -13.47 -2.28 -31.27
CA ASP A 233 -13.19 -2.91 -29.98
C ASP A 233 -11.74 -2.59 -29.53
N PRO A 234 -11.51 -2.33 -28.22
CA PRO A 234 -10.20 -1.94 -27.71
C PRO A 234 -9.08 -2.93 -28.05
N GLU A 235 -9.39 -4.23 -28.02
CA GLU A 235 -8.43 -5.30 -28.30
C GLU A 235 -7.94 -5.27 -29.75
N SER A 236 -8.85 -5.19 -30.72
CA SER A 236 -8.50 -5.11 -32.15
C SER A 236 -7.71 -3.84 -32.46
N LEU A 237 -8.09 -2.70 -31.87
CA LEU A 237 -7.34 -1.46 -32.01
C LEU A 237 -5.90 -1.63 -31.50
N PHE A 238 -5.72 -2.22 -30.31
CA PHE A 238 -4.40 -2.45 -29.74
C PHE A 238 -3.56 -3.39 -30.60
N ILE A 239 -4.11 -4.54 -31.02
CA ILE A 239 -3.42 -5.52 -31.86
C ILE A 239 -2.94 -4.87 -33.16
N GLN A 240 -3.82 -4.14 -33.84
CA GLN A 240 -3.49 -3.52 -35.13
C GLN A 240 -2.44 -2.41 -35.00
N ARG A 241 -2.55 -1.58 -33.95
CA ARG A 241 -1.74 -0.37 -33.81
C ARG A 241 -0.43 -0.61 -33.07
N TYR A 242 -0.47 -1.40 -32.02
CA TYR A 242 0.60 -1.55 -31.03
C TYR A 242 1.05 -3.01 -30.82
N GLY A 243 0.44 -3.99 -31.50
CA GLY A 243 0.72 -5.41 -31.27
C GLY A 243 2.19 -5.82 -31.44
N ASN A 244 2.94 -5.13 -32.30
CA ASN A 244 4.39 -5.34 -32.52
C ASN A 244 5.26 -4.22 -31.91
N ASP A 245 4.67 -3.34 -31.11
CA ASP A 245 5.37 -2.23 -30.50
C ASP A 245 6.17 -2.71 -29.27
N THR A 246 7.45 -2.35 -29.21
CA THR A 246 8.34 -2.73 -28.12
C THR A 246 8.15 -1.87 -26.87
N HIS A 247 7.52 -0.70 -27.00
CA HIS A 247 7.27 0.23 -25.91
C HIS A 247 5.84 0.72 -26.00
N ALA A 248 4.90 -0.06 -25.52
CA ALA A 248 3.47 0.27 -25.56
C ALA A 248 2.79 -0.10 -24.26
N PHE A 249 1.68 0.55 -24.00
CA PHE A 249 0.83 0.24 -22.86
C PHE A 249 -0.62 0.05 -23.30
N TRP A 250 -1.30 -0.86 -22.63
CA TRP A 250 -2.75 -0.98 -22.60
C TRP A 250 -3.17 -1.08 -21.13
N LEU A 251 -3.75 -0.02 -20.59
CA LEU A 251 -4.44 -0.05 -19.31
C LEU A 251 -5.90 -0.37 -19.57
N ASP A 252 -6.41 -1.41 -18.91
CA ASP A 252 -7.66 -2.02 -19.29
C ASP A 252 -8.60 -2.21 -18.11
N SER A 253 -9.81 -1.69 -18.25
CA SER A 253 -10.88 -1.82 -17.27
C SER A 253 -12.14 -2.47 -17.86
N GLU A 254 -12.09 -2.96 -19.10
CA GLU A 254 -13.26 -3.50 -19.78
C GLU A 254 -13.78 -4.76 -19.06
N ASN A 255 -15.11 -4.88 -18.96
CA ASN A 255 -15.82 -5.99 -18.29
C ASN A 255 -15.57 -6.13 -16.78
N SER A 256 -15.03 -5.12 -16.10
CA SER A 256 -15.01 -5.11 -14.64
C SER A 256 -16.41 -4.81 -14.09
N ASP A 257 -16.88 -5.65 -13.16
CA ASP A 257 -18.16 -5.46 -12.47
C ASP A 257 -18.13 -4.36 -11.38
N ARG A 258 -16.99 -3.67 -11.22
CA ARG A 258 -16.83 -2.63 -10.19
C ARG A 258 -17.46 -1.30 -10.62
N PRO A 259 -18.10 -0.56 -9.69
CA PRO A 259 -18.50 0.82 -9.96
C PRO A 259 -17.24 1.67 -10.23
N ASN A 260 -17.31 2.55 -11.25
CA ASN A 260 -16.27 3.48 -11.72
C ASN A 260 -15.17 2.92 -12.65
N THR A 261 -15.18 1.63 -13.00
CA THR A 261 -14.34 1.10 -14.07
C THR A 261 -15.00 1.35 -15.42
N ARG A 262 -14.53 2.39 -16.12
CA ARG A 262 -15.19 2.90 -17.33
C ARG A 262 -14.26 3.07 -18.51
N PHE A 263 -12.96 3.24 -18.27
CA PHE A 263 -12.04 3.66 -19.31
C PHE A 263 -10.89 2.68 -19.49
N SER A 264 -10.64 2.29 -20.75
CA SER A 264 -9.35 1.69 -21.14
C SER A 264 -8.52 2.73 -21.88
N MET A 265 -7.20 2.67 -21.71
CA MET A 265 -6.27 3.60 -22.33
C MET A 265 -5.12 2.85 -22.99
N MET A 266 -4.65 3.35 -24.14
CA MET A 266 -3.51 2.75 -24.83
C MET A 266 -2.68 3.79 -25.55
N GLY A 267 -1.39 3.51 -25.68
CA GLY A 267 -0.44 4.39 -26.34
C GLY A 267 0.95 3.76 -26.47
N SER A 268 1.86 4.51 -27.08
CA SER A 268 3.20 4.03 -27.41
C SER A 268 4.29 5.01 -26.98
N GLY A 269 5.33 4.48 -26.36
CA GLY A 269 6.60 5.14 -26.04
C GLY A 269 7.57 5.25 -27.22
N ASN A 270 7.21 4.74 -28.40
CA ASN A 270 7.97 4.88 -29.64
C ASN A 270 7.43 5.97 -30.57
N GLU A 271 6.29 6.60 -30.23
CA GLU A 271 5.70 7.67 -31.03
C GLU A 271 6.50 8.99 -30.93
N GLN A 272 6.33 9.85 -31.94
CA GLN A 272 7.03 11.12 -32.00
C GLN A 272 6.63 12.00 -30.80
N GLY A 273 7.62 12.42 -30.02
CA GLY A 273 7.41 13.25 -28.82
C GLY A 273 7.22 12.44 -27.53
N ALA A 274 7.23 11.11 -27.60
CA ALA A 274 7.18 10.27 -26.42
C ALA A 274 8.49 10.36 -25.60
N VAL A 275 8.36 10.24 -24.28
CA VAL A 275 9.48 10.21 -23.33
C VAL A 275 9.33 8.97 -22.46
N ARG A 276 10.40 8.18 -22.37
CA ARG A 276 10.48 6.99 -21.53
C ARG A 276 11.37 7.26 -20.34
N LEU A 277 10.95 6.82 -19.15
CA LEU A 277 11.70 6.93 -17.91
C LEU A 277 11.98 5.54 -17.36
N GLU A 278 13.23 5.29 -16.99
CA GLU A 278 13.65 4.08 -16.29
C GLU A 278 14.47 4.44 -15.06
N TYR A 279 14.11 3.89 -13.91
CA TYR A 279 14.83 4.14 -12.67
C TYR A 279 15.53 2.89 -12.16
N ARG A 280 16.73 3.07 -11.59
CA ARG A 280 17.48 2.02 -10.88
C ARG A 280 17.83 2.51 -9.49
N VAL A 281 17.35 1.80 -8.48
CA VAL A 281 17.59 2.09 -7.06
C VAL A 281 19.07 1.95 -6.73
N GLN A 282 19.79 0.98 -7.32
CA GLN A 282 21.19 0.69 -6.97
C GLN A 282 22.10 1.86 -7.26
N THR A 283 21.91 2.47 -8.42
CA THR A 283 22.63 3.65 -8.88
C THR A 283 21.91 4.95 -8.55
N GLU A 284 20.71 4.91 -7.96
CA GLU A 284 19.84 6.07 -7.72
C GLU A 284 19.75 6.97 -8.96
N SER A 285 19.50 6.34 -10.11
CA SER A 285 19.59 7.01 -11.40
C SER A 285 18.32 6.88 -12.22
N LEU A 286 17.80 8.01 -12.67
CA LEU A 286 16.70 8.12 -13.62
C LEU A 286 17.26 8.31 -15.04
N ARG A 287 17.05 7.34 -15.91
CA ARG A 287 17.32 7.44 -17.34
C ARG A 287 16.06 7.98 -18.04
N LEU A 288 16.24 9.03 -18.83
CA LEU A 288 15.20 9.63 -19.65
C LEU A 288 15.59 9.46 -21.12
N THR A 289 14.69 8.89 -21.93
CA THR A 289 14.90 8.68 -23.37
C THR A 289 13.77 9.32 -24.15
N GLY A 290 14.09 10.30 -24.98
CA GLY A 290 13.12 11.03 -25.81
C GLY A 290 13.62 11.24 -27.25
N PRO A 291 12.91 12.05 -28.05
CA PRO A 291 13.24 12.25 -29.47
C PRO A 291 14.59 12.93 -29.69
N ASP A 292 15.02 13.76 -28.74
CA ASP A 292 16.27 14.53 -28.84
C ASP A 292 17.48 13.77 -28.23
N GLY A 293 17.27 12.55 -27.76
CA GLY A 293 18.30 11.65 -27.24
C GLY A 293 18.02 11.14 -25.83
N GLU A 294 19.09 10.80 -25.11
CA GLU A 294 19.04 10.20 -23.78
C GLU A 294 19.80 11.05 -22.76
N LYS A 295 19.28 11.09 -21.53
CA LYS A 295 19.94 11.68 -20.35
C LYS A 295 19.79 10.75 -19.14
N ILE A 296 20.74 10.86 -18.22
CA ILE A 296 20.69 10.17 -16.93
C ILE A 296 20.85 11.23 -15.85
N VAL A 297 19.95 11.23 -14.89
CA VAL A 297 19.98 12.08 -13.69
C VAL A 297 20.17 11.20 -12.48
N GLN A 298 20.92 11.70 -11.50
CA GLN A 298 21.13 11.05 -10.21
C GLN A 298 20.21 11.69 -9.18
N GLY A 299 19.56 10.91 -8.32
CA GLY A 299 18.71 11.41 -7.25
C GLY A 299 17.61 10.43 -6.84
N ASP A 300 16.88 10.83 -5.81
CA ASP A 300 15.73 10.10 -5.27
C ASP A 300 14.56 10.11 -6.26
N PHE A 301 14.06 8.93 -6.63
CA PHE A 301 12.98 8.79 -7.62
C PHE A 301 11.76 9.67 -7.33
N PHE A 302 11.29 9.70 -6.08
CA PHE A 302 10.07 10.43 -5.72
C PHE A 302 10.27 11.94 -5.85
N SER A 303 11.43 12.44 -5.41
CA SER A 303 11.80 13.86 -5.59
C SER A 303 11.93 14.23 -7.07
N LEU A 304 12.69 13.44 -7.85
CA LEU A 304 12.86 13.66 -9.28
C LEU A 304 11.51 13.66 -10.02
N MET A 305 10.63 12.71 -9.73
CA MET A 305 9.30 12.63 -10.35
C MET A 305 8.37 13.77 -9.92
N SER A 306 8.42 14.20 -8.65
CA SER A 306 7.63 15.36 -8.18
C SER A 306 8.03 16.61 -8.96
N GLU A 307 9.33 16.90 -9.02
CA GLU A 307 9.85 18.05 -9.76
C GLU A 307 9.47 17.99 -11.26
N LEU A 308 9.54 16.80 -11.89
CA LEU A 308 9.12 16.61 -13.28
C LEU A 308 7.64 16.89 -13.52
N LEU A 309 6.77 16.44 -12.61
CA LEU A 309 5.32 16.69 -12.71
C LEU A 309 5.01 18.17 -12.48
N ASP A 310 5.63 18.79 -11.47
CA ASP A 310 5.43 20.20 -11.13
C ASP A 310 5.90 21.15 -12.25
N MET A 311 6.89 20.73 -13.05
CA MET A 311 7.41 21.51 -14.16
C MET A 311 6.46 21.58 -15.38
N VAL A 312 5.54 20.62 -15.52
CA VAL A 312 4.69 20.49 -16.72
C VAL A 312 3.29 21.04 -16.44
N GLU A 313 2.97 22.18 -17.05
CA GLU A 313 1.61 22.72 -17.07
C GLU A 313 0.84 22.20 -18.29
N ILE A 314 -0.30 21.56 -18.04
CA ILE A 314 -1.20 21.08 -19.09
C ILE A 314 -2.53 21.84 -19.10
N SER A 315 -2.84 22.47 -20.24
CA SER A 315 -4.14 23.08 -20.50
C SER A 315 -5.09 22.06 -21.11
N THR A 316 -6.31 21.99 -20.59
CA THR A 316 -7.34 21.03 -21.02
C THR A 316 -8.61 21.73 -21.51
N PRO A 317 -9.43 21.08 -22.36
CA PRO A 317 -10.75 21.57 -22.70
C PRO A 317 -11.66 21.64 -21.45
N LYS A 318 -12.55 22.64 -21.39
CA LYS A 318 -13.45 22.87 -20.24
C LYS A 318 -14.36 21.68 -19.89
N SER A 319 -14.67 20.87 -20.88
CA SER A 319 -15.44 19.64 -20.74
C SER A 319 -14.62 18.54 -21.37
N MET A 320 -14.29 17.52 -20.58
CA MET A 320 -13.71 16.28 -21.07
C MET A 320 -14.59 15.10 -20.63
N PRO A 321 -14.69 14.05 -21.46
CA PRO A 321 -15.47 12.88 -21.11
C PRO A 321 -14.72 11.89 -20.21
N PHE A 322 -13.42 12.08 -19.98
CA PHE A 322 -12.52 11.21 -19.21
C PHE A 322 -11.60 12.02 -18.28
N VAL A 323 -11.00 11.34 -17.29
CA VAL A 323 -10.23 11.95 -16.19
C VAL A 323 -8.75 12.10 -16.52
N PHE A 324 -8.15 11.14 -17.24
CA PHE A 324 -6.73 11.19 -17.56
C PHE A 324 -6.41 12.35 -18.52
N LYS A 325 -5.64 13.32 -18.03
CA LYS A 325 -5.30 14.56 -18.76
C LYS A 325 -3.93 14.48 -19.47
N GLY A 326 -3.30 13.31 -19.46
CA GLY A 326 -1.94 13.11 -19.95
C GLY A 326 -0.91 13.09 -18.83
N GLY A 327 0.17 12.33 -19.03
CA GLY A 327 1.22 12.13 -18.04
C GLY A 327 1.93 10.81 -18.23
N PHE A 328 2.41 10.22 -17.14
CA PHE A 328 3.23 9.01 -17.17
C PHE A 328 2.38 7.76 -16.89
N VAL A 329 2.59 6.71 -17.69
CA VAL A 329 1.94 5.40 -17.56
C VAL A 329 3.00 4.33 -17.39
N GLY A 330 2.85 3.43 -16.41
CA GLY A 330 3.77 2.31 -16.23
C GLY A 330 3.74 1.74 -14.82
N TYR A 331 4.89 1.27 -14.33
CA TYR A 331 5.00 0.61 -13.03
C TYR A 331 6.10 1.22 -12.14
N LEU A 332 5.87 1.07 -10.84
CA LEU A 332 6.77 1.35 -9.73
C LEU A 332 7.09 0.01 -9.04
N GLY A 333 8.31 -0.49 -9.16
CA GLY A 333 8.74 -1.76 -8.59
C GLY A 333 8.90 -1.71 -7.06
N TYR A 334 8.76 -2.86 -6.40
CA TYR A 334 8.77 -2.97 -4.94
C TYR A 334 10.06 -2.46 -4.30
N GLU A 335 11.21 -2.61 -4.96
CA GLU A 335 12.51 -2.18 -4.40
C GLU A 335 12.66 -0.65 -4.28
N LEU A 336 11.74 0.14 -4.85
CA LEU A 336 11.61 1.57 -4.52
C LEU A 336 11.34 1.81 -3.03
N LYS A 337 10.94 0.78 -2.26
CA LYS A 337 10.88 0.82 -0.79
C LYS A 337 12.16 1.34 -0.15
N ALA A 338 13.31 1.14 -0.78
CA ALA A 338 14.61 1.60 -0.29
C ALA A 338 14.73 3.14 -0.24
N LEU A 339 13.87 3.85 -0.99
CA LEU A 339 13.77 5.30 -0.99
C LEU A 339 12.67 5.82 -0.05
N THR A 340 11.97 4.92 0.64
CA THR A 340 10.98 5.25 1.67
C THR A 340 11.52 4.91 3.05
N ILE A 341 10.97 3.89 3.71
CA ILE A 341 11.37 3.42 5.04
C ILE A 341 12.04 2.03 5.00
N GLY A 342 12.14 1.42 3.82
CA GLY A 342 12.70 0.09 3.61
C GLY A 342 14.21 0.07 3.36
N SER A 343 14.78 -1.14 3.33
CA SER A 343 16.21 -1.34 3.10
C SER A 343 16.54 -1.62 1.64
N LYS A 344 17.77 -1.31 1.22
CA LYS A 344 18.33 -1.55 -0.12
C LYS A 344 19.06 -2.90 -0.18
N LYS A 345 18.41 -3.99 0.22
CA LYS A 345 19.05 -5.32 0.33
C LYS A 345 19.20 -6.04 -1.00
N TYR A 346 18.17 -6.00 -1.84
CA TYR A 346 18.12 -6.76 -3.08
C TYR A 346 18.19 -5.88 -4.33
N HIS A 347 18.49 -6.53 -5.45
CA HIS A 347 18.55 -5.89 -6.75
C HIS A 347 17.55 -6.56 -7.69
N SER A 348 16.67 -5.76 -8.29
CA SER A 348 15.78 -6.24 -9.34
C SER A 348 16.53 -6.38 -10.66
N GLU A 349 16.24 -7.46 -11.38
CA GLU A 349 16.73 -7.66 -12.75
C GLU A 349 16.22 -6.55 -13.69
N HIS A 350 14.93 -6.22 -13.57
CA HIS A 350 14.27 -5.17 -14.35
C HIS A 350 14.41 -3.79 -13.69
N PRO A 351 14.21 -2.68 -14.43
CA PRO A 351 14.17 -1.35 -13.84
C PRO A 351 13.21 -1.30 -12.64
N ASP A 352 13.60 -0.57 -11.59
CA ASP A 352 12.79 -0.40 -10.38
C ASP A 352 11.63 0.58 -10.63
N ALA A 353 11.64 1.32 -11.74
CA ALA A 353 10.46 1.96 -12.33
C ALA A 353 10.61 1.99 -13.86
N SER A 354 9.51 1.83 -14.58
CA SER A 354 9.45 2.06 -16.03
C SER A 354 8.16 2.80 -16.36
N LEU A 355 8.29 4.00 -16.92
CA LEU A 355 7.17 4.90 -17.22
C LEU A 355 7.26 5.44 -18.65
N ILE A 356 6.11 5.60 -19.29
CA ILE A 356 5.95 6.13 -20.63
C ILE A 356 5.07 7.38 -20.55
N PHE A 357 5.59 8.50 -21.03
CA PHE A 357 4.77 9.62 -21.49
C PHE A 357 4.64 9.53 -23.01
N THR A 358 3.42 9.59 -23.53
CA THR A 358 3.16 9.74 -24.97
C THR A 358 2.27 10.96 -25.22
N PRO A 359 2.58 11.78 -26.24
CA PRO A 359 1.71 12.87 -26.64
C PRO A 359 0.44 12.39 -27.35
N HIS A 360 0.42 11.15 -27.87
CA HIS A 360 -0.70 10.61 -28.61
C HIS A 360 -1.15 9.27 -28.01
N PHE A 361 -2.43 9.17 -27.69
CA PHE A 361 -3.03 8.01 -27.02
C PHE A 361 -4.53 7.93 -27.30
N PHE A 362 -5.11 6.77 -27.00
CA PHE A 362 -6.54 6.52 -27.12
C PHE A 362 -7.16 6.28 -25.74
N VAL A 363 -8.40 6.77 -25.57
CA VAL A 363 -9.24 6.50 -24.41
C VAL A 363 -10.56 5.91 -24.88
N PHE A 364 -10.90 4.73 -24.39
CA PHE A 364 -12.15 4.06 -24.70
C PHE A 364 -13.10 4.14 -23.51
N ASP A 365 -14.32 4.61 -23.73
CA ASP A 365 -15.40 4.70 -22.74
C ASP A 365 -16.38 3.53 -22.92
N HIS A 366 -16.25 2.51 -22.07
CA HIS A 366 -17.06 1.29 -22.14
C HIS A 366 -18.54 1.53 -21.85
N GLN A 367 -18.84 2.55 -21.04
CA GLN A 367 -20.22 2.85 -20.66
C GLN A 367 -20.97 3.54 -21.79
N GLN A 368 -20.30 4.44 -22.52
CA GLN A 368 -20.90 5.14 -23.66
C GLN A 368 -20.63 4.45 -25.00
N ASN A 369 -19.76 3.44 -25.01
CA ASN A 369 -19.26 2.77 -26.20
C ASN A 369 -18.63 3.78 -27.19
N LYS A 370 -17.69 4.59 -26.70
CA LYS A 370 -17.05 5.68 -27.46
C LYS A 370 -15.54 5.57 -27.42
N LEU A 371 -14.90 5.89 -28.54
CA LEU A 371 -13.45 5.99 -28.66
C LEU A 371 -13.05 7.47 -28.82
N TYR A 372 -12.10 7.90 -27.99
CA TYR A 372 -11.51 9.23 -28.08
C TYR A 372 -10.03 9.11 -28.43
N GLU A 373 -9.62 9.81 -29.49
CA GLU A 373 -8.20 10.00 -29.83
C GLU A 373 -7.71 11.29 -29.20
N CYS A 374 -6.59 11.23 -28.49
CA CYS A 374 -6.05 12.31 -27.71
C CYS A 374 -4.68 12.74 -28.25
N LEU A 375 -4.46 14.05 -28.33
CA LEU A 375 -3.21 14.64 -28.76
C LEU A 375 -2.80 15.80 -27.85
N ILE A 376 -1.67 15.62 -27.19
CA ILE A 376 -0.99 16.62 -26.38
C ILE A 376 0.03 17.34 -27.28
N SER A 377 -0.09 18.67 -27.34
CA SER A 377 0.74 19.52 -28.20
C SER A 377 1.26 20.73 -27.41
N PRO A 378 2.45 21.26 -27.73
CA PRO A 378 2.90 22.52 -27.13
C PRO A 378 1.92 23.66 -27.40
N ILE A 379 1.68 24.52 -26.40
CA ILE A 379 0.79 25.67 -26.58
C ILE A 379 1.31 26.56 -27.73
N GLY A 380 0.40 26.90 -28.66
CA GLY A 380 0.69 27.77 -29.80
C GLY A 380 1.24 27.06 -31.04
N GLN A 381 1.45 25.74 -31.01
CA GLN A 381 1.82 24.95 -32.19
C GLN A 381 0.58 24.36 -32.90
N PRO A 382 0.64 24.12 -34.22
CA PRO A 382 -0.44 23.48 -34.96
C PRO A 382 -0.66 22.03 -34.48
N GLN A 383 -1.93 21.60 -34.45
CA GLN A 383 -2.30 20.24 -34.14
C GLN A 383 -2.06 19.35 -35.37
N ASN A 384 -1.04 18.49 -35.30
CA ASN A 384 -0.75 17.52 -36.33
C ASN A 384 -1.35 16.17 -35.94
N TRP A 385 -2.65 16.02 -36.16
CA TRP A 385 -3.35 14.75 -35.94
C TRP A 385 -2.83 13.67 -36.89
N PRO A 386 -2.54 12.46 -36.40
CA PRO A 386 -2.36 11.33 -37.29
C PRO A 386 -3.68 11.06 -38.06
N PRO A 387 -3.62 10.35 -39.19
CA PRO A 387 -4.82 9.87 -39.87
C PRO A 387 -5.70 9.08 -38.90
N GLU A 388 -7.02 9.27 -38.97
CA GLU A 388 -7.92 8.49 -38.11
C GLU A 388 -7.68 7.00 -38.30
N PRO A 389 -7.73 6.21 -37.22
CA PRO A 389 -7.55 4.78 -37.31
C PRO A 389 -8.72 4.19 -38.12
N SER A 390 -8.47 3.82 -39.37
CA SER A 390 -9.39 2.96 -40.13
C SER A 390 -9.09 1.51 -39.72
N VAL A 391 -9.93 0.95 -38.87
CA VAL A 391 -9.80 -0.45 -38.47
C VAL A 391 -10.77 -1.26 -39.29
N ALA A 392 -10.24 -1.97 -40.30
CA ALA A 392 -10.98 -3.10 -40.82
C ALA A 392 -11.14 -4.06 -39.65
N MET A 393 -12.38 -4.38 -39.24
CA MET A 393 -12.66 -5.36 -38.17
C MET A 393 -11.62 -6.47 -38.28
N ALA A 394 -10.70 -6.53 -37.31
CA ALA A 394 -9.76 -7.63 -37.26
C ALA A 394 -10.65 -8.88 -37.26
N LYS A 395 -10.45 -9.77 -38.23
CA LYS A 395 -11.07 -11.08 -38.12
C LYS A 395 -10.65 -11.58 -36.75
N ASN A 396 -11.63 -11.85 -35.87
CA ASN A 396 -11.43 -12.59 -34.63
C ASN A 396 -10.31 -13.58 -34.91
N THR A 397 -9.16 -13.40 -34.29
CA THR A 397 -8.13 -14.43 -34.36
C THR A 397 -8.83 -15.67 -33.83
N ASP A 398 -8.98 -16.70 -34.67
CA ASP A 398 -9.73 -17.94 -34.40
C ASP A 398 -9.17 -18.75 -33.19
N GLU A 399 -8.35 -18.15 -32.32
CA GLU A 399 -7.89 -18.73 -31.07
C GLU A 399 -9.06 -18.81 -30.09
N VAL A 400 -9.66 -20.00 -30.04
CA VAL A 400 -10.63 -20.34 -29.00
C VAL A 400 -9.88 -20.42 -27.68
N ILE A 401 -9.98 -19.36 -26.86
CA ILE A 401 -9.45 -19.36 -25.50
C ILE A 401 -10.27 -20.37 -24.68
N PRO A 402 -9.65 -21.38 -24.05
CA PRO A 402 -10.37 -22.34 -23.24
C PRO A 402 -11.03 -21.67 -22.02
N ASP A 403 -12.08 -22.28 -21.49
CA ASP A 403 -12.70 -21.81 -20.26
C ASP A 403 -11.70 -21.86 -19.10
N PHE A 404 -11.59 -20.76 -18.36
CA PHE A 404 -10.76 -20.71 -17.16
C PHE A 404 -11.45 -21.44 -16.00
N ILE A 405 -10.73 -22.36 -15.37
CA ILE A 405 -11.20 -23.09 -14.18
C ILE A 405 -10.34 -22.65 -12.98
N PRO A 406 -10.90 -21.88 -12.02
CA PRO A 406 -10.18 -21.50 -10.81
C PRO A 406 -9.82 -22.71 -9.95
N GLY A 407 -8.64 -22.67 -9.32
CA GLY A 407 -8.19 -23.71 -8.38
C GLY A 407 -6.68 -23.66 -8.12
N ALA A 408 -6.22 -24.47 -7.16
CA ALA A 408 -4.79 -24.59 -6.87
C ALA A 408 -4.04 -25.17 -8.08
N VAL A 409 -2.97 -24.49 -8.49
CA VAL A 409 -2.05 -24.99 -9.53
C VAL A 409 -1.22 -26.14 -8.94
N ASP A 410 -1.05 -27.22 -9.71
CA ASP A 410 -0.13 -28.29 -9.36
C ASP A 410 1.30 -27.73 -9.34
N GLN A 411 1.94 -27.77 -8.17
CA GLN A 411 3.30 -27.26 -7.96
C GLN A 411 4.33 -27.86 -8.91
N ASN A 412 4.09 -29.04 -9.51
CA ASN A 412 5.02 -29.64 -10.47
C ASN A 412 4.94 -29.01 -11.87
N LYS A 413 3.94 -28.17 -12.12
CA LYS A 413 3.74 -27.48 -13.41
C LYS A 413 4.36 -26.08 -13.45
N ILE A 414 4.93 -25.63 -12.34
CA ILE A 414 5.57 -24.33 -12.18
C ILE A 414 6.88 -24.52 -11.42
N CYS A 415 7.91 -23.77 -11.79
CA CYS A 415 9.17 -23.79 -11.04
C CYS A 415 9.12 -22.75 -9.91
N LEU A 416 8.95 -23.21 -8.66
CA LEU A 416 8.94 -22.33 -7.50
C LEU A 416 10.36 -22.02 -7.01
N GLU A 417 10.66 -20.75 -6.72
CA GLU A 417 11.92 -20.33 -6.10
C GLU A 417 12.13 -20.99 -4.73
N TYR A 418 11.06 -21.10 -3.96
CA TYR A 418 11.00 -21.93 -2.76
C TYR A 418 10.03 -23.08 -2.99
N GLY A 419 10.55 -24.30 -3.09
CA GLY A 419 9.72 -25.51 -3.04
C GLY A 419 8.92 -25.58 -1.72
N ALA A 420 7.86 -26.39 -1.71
CA ALA A 420 6.87 -26.45 -0.61
C ALA A 420 7.47 -26.41 0.79
N GLN A 421 8.44 -27.30 1.09
CA GLN A 421 9.02 -27.39 2.42
C GLN A 421 9.73 -26.09 2.84
N LYS A 422 10.51 -25.48 1.93
CA LYS A 422 11.26 -24.25 2.23
C LYS A 422 10.31 -23.06 2.46
N TYR A 423 9.20 -23.01 1.73
CA TYR A 423 8.17 -22.00 1.93
C TYR A 423 7.46 -22.18 3.27
N ILE A 424 7.07 -23.42 3.61
CA ILE A 424 6.46 -23.78 4.90
C ILE A 424 7.39 -23.46 6.07
N ASP A 425 8.69 -23.74 5.94
CA ASP A 425 9.69 -23.36 6.95
C ASP A 425 9.78 -21.83 7.11
N GLY A 426 9.64 -21.09 6.01
CA GLY A 426 9.50 -19.64 6.01
C GLY A 426 8.27 -19.16 6.80
N ILE A 427 7.11 -19.81 6.61
CA ILE A 427 5.89 -19.52 7.37
C ILE A 427 6.11 -19.78 8.87
N HIS A 428 6.72 -20.90 9.24
CA HIS A 428 7.03 -21.18 10.65
C HIS A 428 7.93 -20.11 11.28
N LYS A 429 8.92 -19.60 10.53
CA LYS A 429 9.75 -18.47 10.99
C LYS A 429 8.94 -17.19 11.12
N SER A 430 8.05 -16.89 10.18
CA SER A 430 7.13 -15.74 10.29
C SER A 430 6.26 -15.84 11.55
N LEU A 431 5.70 -17.01 11.85
CA LEU A 431 4.93 -17.26 13.07
C LEU A 431 5.77 -17.06 14.34
N GLN A 432 7.05 -17.42 14.31
CA GLN A 432 7.97 -17.16 15.42
C GLN A 432 8.17 -15.66 15.64
N TYR A 433 8.50 -14.89 14.59
CA TYR A 433 8.62 -13.43 14.69
C TYR A 433 7.34 -12.78 15.22
N ILE A 434 6.17 -13.26 14.79
CA ILE A 434 4.87 -12.77 15.28
C ILE A 434 4.72 -13.09 16.78
N THR A 435 5.07 -14.30 17.20
CA THR A 435 5.03 -14.72 18.61
C THR A 435 5.97 -13.89 19.49
N ASP A 436 7.09 -13.47 18.94
CA ASP A 436 8.11 -12.65 19.60
C ASP A 436 7.75 -11.16 19.64
N GLY A 437 6.64 -10.76 19.02
CA GLY A 437 6.17 -9.38 19.01
C GLY A 437 6.87 -8.49 17.99
N GLU A 438 7.62 -9.08 17.05
CA GLU A 438 8.38 -8.36 16.02
C GLU A 438 7.47 -7.85 14.90
N SER A 439 6.33 -8.50 14.68
CA SER A 439 5.30 -8.13 13.71
C SER A 439 3.95 -8.71 14.10
N CYS A 440 2.86 -8.12 13.62
CA CYS A 440 1.49 -8.63 13.75
C CYS A 440 1.06 -9.45 12.53
N GLU A 441 1.57 -9.08 11.34
CA GLU A 441 1.28 -9.69 10.05
C GLU A 441 2.51 -9.60 9.15
N ILE A 442 2.85 -10.67 8.45
CA ILE A 442 3.97 -10.71 7.48
C ILE A 442 3.44 -11.24 6.14
N CYS A 443 3.47 -10.43 5.08
CA CYS A 443 3.16 -10.89 3.73
C CYS A 443 4.38 -11.60 3.12
N LEU A 444 4.47 -12.91 3.34
CA LEU A 444 5.52 -13.75 2.77
C LEU A 444 5.18 -14.10 1.32
N THR A 445 6.18 -14.03 0.43
CA THR A 445 5.99 -14.30 -0.99
C THR A 445 6.96 -15.35 -1.52
N ASN A 446 6.60 -15.88 -2.69
CA ASN A 446 7.36 -16.82 -3.49
C ASN A 446 7.24 -16.39 -4.95
N ARG A 447 8.10 -16.95 -5.78
CA ARG A 447 8.17 -16.67 -7.21
C ARG A 447 8.00 -17.97 -7.98
N ALA A 448 7.16 -17.94 -8.99
CA ALA A 448 6.97 -19.05 -9.91
C ALA A 448 7.51 -18.68 -11.29
N LYS A 449 8.10 -19.66 -11.99
CA LYS A 449 8.60 -19.53 -13.35
C LYS A 449 8.00 -20.59 -14.27
N MET A 450 7.79 -20.22 -15.53
CA MET A 450 7.36 -21.10 -16.61
C MET A 450 8.09 -20.73 -17.91
N ALA A 451 8.39 -21.73 -18.73
CA ALA A 451 8.84 -21.49 -20.10
C ALA A 451 7.63 -21.06 -20.96
N TYR A 452 7.83 -20.06 -21.81
CA TYR A 452 6.82 -19.58 -22.74
C TYR A 452 7.47 -18.87 -23.94
N SER A 453 7.37 -19.48 -25.12
CA SER A 453 7.93 -18.96 -26.38
C SER A 453 6.90 -18.23 -27.25
N GLY A 454 5.65 -18.11 -26.80
CA GLY A 454 4.61 -17.40 -27.53
C GLY A 454 4.71 -15.88 -27.39
N HIS A 455 3.87 -15.15 -28.13
CA HIS A 455 3.88 -13.69 -28.08
C HIS A 455 3.30 -13.18 -26.74
N PRO A 456 3.93 -12.20 -26.06
CA PRO A 456 3.46 -11.67 -24.78
C PRO A 456 1.99 -11.20 -24.82
N LEU A 457 1.58 -10.54 -25.90
CA LEU A 457 0.20 -10.07 -26.06
C LEU A 457 -0.83 -11.22 -26.05
N ASP A 458 -0.51 -12.38 -26.62
CA ASP A 458 -1.42 -13.53 -26.63
C ASP A 458 -1.59 -14.09 -25.21
N ALA A 459 -0.52 -14.13 -24.42
CA ALA A 459 -0.60 -14.47 -23.00
C ALA A 459 -1.47 -13.46 -22.23
N TYR A 460 -1.37 -12.17 -22.52
CA TYR A 460 -2.20 -11.15 -21.87
C TYR A 460 -3.68 -11.30 -22.21
N ARG A 461 -4.00 -11.57 -23.48
CA ARG A 461 -5.38 -11.82 -23.92
C ARG A 461 -6.01 -13.01 -23.17
N ARG A 462 -5.25 -14.08 -22.94
CA ARG A 462 -5.68 -15.20 -22.09
C ARG A 462 -5.83 -14.80 -20.62
N MET A 463 -4.90 -14.02 -20.06
CA MET A 463 -4.97 -13.51 -18.69
C MET A 463 -6.24 -12.69 -18.46
N ARG A 464 -6.49 -11.75 -19.38
CA ARG A 464 -7.63 -10.86 -19.43
C ARG A 464 -8.95 -11.63 -19.50
N HIS A 465 -9.03 -12.63 -20.38
CA HIS A 465 -10.20 -13.51 -20.47
C HIS A 465 -10.47 -14.27 -19.17
N ALA A 466 -9.43 -14.80 -18.53
CA ALA A 466 -9.56 -15.54 -17.27
C ALA A 466 -9.96 -14.64 -16.08
N SER A 467 -9.54 -13.37 -16.09
CA SER A 467 -9.67 -12.47 -14.95
C SER A 467 -9.97 -11.04 -15.35
N PRO A 468 -11.22 -10.72 -15.72
CA PRO A 468 -11.67 -9.35 -15.87
C PRO A 468 -11.54 -8.60 -14.54
N VAL A 469 -10.80 -7.50 -14.52
CA VAL A 469 -10.46 -6.74 -13.31
C VAL A 469 -10.53 -5.24 -13.55
N PRO A 470 -10.68 -4.43 -12.49
CA PRO A 470 -10.65 -2.98 -12.60
C PRO A 470 -9.34 -2.43 -13.17
N TYR A 471 -8.22 -3.11 -12.94
CA TYR A 471 -6.88 -2.63 -13.26
C TYR A 471 -6.08 -3.69 -14.03
N GLY A 472 -6.59 -4.09 -15.20
CA GLY A 472 -5.85 -4.88 -16.17
C GLY A 472 -4.76 -4.04 -16.82
N ALA A 473 -3.61 -4.63 -17.13
CA ALA A 473 -2.58 -3.92 -17.87
C ALA A 473 -1.67 -4.83 -18.70
N TYR A 474 -1.30 -4.36 -19.88
CA TYR A 474 -0.19 -4.88 -20.67
C TYR A 474 0.83 -3.76 -20.89
N LEU A 475 2.08 -3.98 -20.52
CA LEU A 475 3.19 -3.07 -20.79
C LEU A 475 4.26 -3.82 -21.59
N ALA A 476 4.60 -3.33 -22.78
CA ALA A 476 5.81 -3.70 -23.48
C ALA A 476 6.92 -2.72 -23.04
N CYS A 477 8.02 -3.26 -22.49
CA CYS A 477 9.10 -2.51 -21.86
C CYS A 477 10.45 -2.77 -22.54
N GLY A 478 10.44 -2.91 -23.86
CA GLY A 478 11.62 -3.24 -24.66
C GLY A 478 11.86 -4.74 -24.76
N ASP A 479 12.73 -5.26 -23.91
CA ASP A 479 13.14 -6.68 -23.89
C ASP A 479 12.31 -7.56 -22.97
N PHE A 480 11.48 -6.97 -22.10
CA PHE A 480 10.50 -7.68 -21.28
C PHE A 480 9.10 -7.08 -21.43
N SER A 481 8.09 -7.82 -20.96
CA SER A 481 6.70 -7.37 -20.92
C SER A 481 6.06 -7.66 -19.57
N VAL A 482 5.15 -6.78 -19.12
CA VAL A 482 4.38 -6.93 -17.88
C VAL A 482 2.92 -7.17 -18.24
N LEU A 483 2.34 -8.23 -17.68
CA LEU A 483 0.96 -8.65 -17.89
C LEU A 483 0.27 -8.67 -16.53
N SER A 484 -0.70 -7.79 -16.29
CA SER A 484 -1.34 -7.62 -14.99
C SER A 484 -2.84 -7.81 -15.07
N ALA A 485 -3.39 -8.51 -14.08
CA ALA A 485 -4.82 -8.59 -13.82
C ALA A 485 -5.12 -8.25 -12.35
N SER A 486 -4.67 -7.08 -11.88
CA SER A 486 -4.80 -6.71 -10.47
C SER A 486 -6.22 -6.25 -10.11
N PRO A 487 -6.82 -6.78 -9.03
CA PRO A 487 -8.09 -6.29 -8.51
C PRO A 487 -7.93 -5.18 -7.45
N GLU A 488 -6.72 -4.92 -6.96
CA GLU A 488 -6.51 -4.13 -5.74
C GLU A 488 -6.02 -2.72 -6.04
N THR A 489 -6.75 -1.72 -5.52
CA THR A 489 -6.37 -0.31 -5.63
C THR A 489 -5.28 -0.01 -4.61
N PHE A 490 -4.09 0.39 -5.10
CA PHE A 490 -3.07 0.95 -4.23
C PHE A 490 -3.48 2.36 -3.80
N LEU A 491 -3.59 3.27 -4.76
CA LEU A 491 -3.98 4.66 -4.55
C LEU A 491 -4.76 5.20 -5.75
N HIS A 492 -5.82 5.95 -5.46
CA HIS A 492 -6.54 6.78 -6.42
C HIS A 492 -6.60 8.22 -5.88
N ILE A 493 -6.21 9.20 -6.70
CA ILE A 493 -6.31 10.63 -6.38
C ILE A 493 -7.14 11.31 -7.47
N ASP A 494 -8.25 11.93 -7.09
CA ASP A 494 -9.13 12.62 -8.01
C ASP A 494 -8.77 14.10 -8.21
N GLU A 495 -9.45 14.76 -9.14
CA GLU A 495 -9.24 16.18 -9.47
C GLU A 495 -9.60 17.15 -8.33
N THR A 496 -10.33 16.67 -7.31
CA THR A 496 -10.66 17.42 -6.10
C THR A 496 -9.70 17.12 -4.95
N ARG A 497 -8.64 16.35 -5.22
CA ARG A 497 -7.60 15.93 -4.25
C ARG A 497 -8.12 15.00 -3.16
N ASN A 498 -9.23 14.29 -3.40
CA ASN A 498 -9.59 13.16 -2.55
C ASN A 498 -8.66 11.99 -2.90
N ILE A 499 -8.13 11.35 -1.86
CA ILE A 499 -7.31 10.15 -1.97
C ILE A 499 -8.08 8.94 -1.44
N GLU A 500 -8.02 7.83 -2.15
CA GLU A 500 -8.65 6.56 -1.79
C GLU A 500 -7.66 5.39 -1.91
N SER A 501 -7.74 4.44 -0.98
CA SER A 501 -7.11 3.12 -1.06
C SER A 501 -8.11 2.03 -0.68
N ARG A 502 -7.98 0.85 -1.30
CA ARG A 502 -8.93 -0.28 -1.12
C ARG A 502 -8.20 -1.60 -0.85
N PRO A 503 -7.58 -1.76 0.33
CA PRO A 503 -6.84 -2.98 0.65
C PRO A 503 -7.74 -4.23 0.66
N ILE A 504 -7.16 -5.34 0.22
CA ILE A 504 -7.83 -6.64 0.14
C ILE A 504 -7.13 -7.65 1.05
N LYS A 505 -7.89 -8.31 1.94
CA LYS A 505 -7.41 -9.42 2.78
C LYS A 505 -8.49 -10.46 2.96
N GLY A 506 -8.13 -11.73 3.13
CA GLY A 506 -9.10 -12.82 3.16
C GLY A 506 -9.71 -13.12 1.80
N THR A 507 -9.58 -14.38 1.37
CA THR A 507 -10.01 -14.83 0.04
C THR A 507 -10.69 -16.18 0.16
N ARG A 508 -11.75 -16.39 -0.62
CA ARG A 508 -12.34 -17.71 -0.88
C ARG A 508 -12.48 -17.93 -2.37
N PRO A 509 -12.30 -19.16 -2.89
CA PRO A 509 -12.59 -19.44 -4.29
C PRO A 509 -14.08 -19.25 -4.59
N ARG A 510 -14.44 -19.11 -5.87
CA ARG A 510 -15.84 -19.23 -6.29
C ARG A 510 -16.32 -20.67 -6.11
N GLY A 511 -17.58 -20.82 -5.70
CA GLY A 511 -18.20 -22.12 -5.47
C GLY A 511 -18.53 -22.83 -6.78
N LYS A 512 -18.53 -24.18 -6.74
CA LYS A 512 -18.87 -25.00 -7.92
C LYS A 512 -20.36 -24.96 -8.27
N THR A 513 -21.19 -24.52 -7.34
CA THR A 513 -22.65 -24.36 -7.47
C THR A 513 -23.08 -23.08 -6.77
N ALA A 514 -24.25 -22.52 -7.11
CA ALA A 514 -24.76 -21.31 -6.46
C ALA A 514 -24.90 -21.44 -4.93
N ALA A 515 -25.28 -22.62 -4.43
CA ALA A 515 -25.39 -22.87 -2.99
C ALA A 515 -24.02 -22.91 -2.31
N ASP A 516 -23.04 -23.53 -2.94
CA ASP A 516 -21.65 -23.56 -2.45
C ASP A 516 -21.01 -22.16 -2.50
N ASP A 517 -21.30 -21.38 -3.54
CA ASP A 517 -20.80 -20.01 -3.71
C ASP A 517 -21.34 -19.09 -2.61
N GLN A 518 -22.64 -19.16 -2.29
CA GLN A 518 -23.23 -18.43 -1.17
C GLN A 518 -22.66 -18.89 0.18
N ARG A 519 -22.41 -20.19 0.37
CA ARG A 519 -21.80 -20.72 1.58
C ARG A 519 -20.39 -20.14 1.79
N LEU A 520 -19.55 -20.14 0.76
CA LEU A 520 -18.19 -19.59 0.80
C LEU A 520 -18.19 -18.07 1.04
N GLN A 521 -19.15 -17.35 0.46
CA GLN A 521 -19.34 -15.92 0.71
C GLN A 521 -19.73 -15.64 2.18
N MET A 522 -20.67 -16.40 2.73
CA MET A 522 -21.06 -16.29 4.15
C MET A 522 -19.93 -16.68 5.09
N GLU A 523 -19.15 -17.71 4.74
CA GLU A 523 -17.98 -18.16 5.49
C GLU A 523 -16.94 -17.04 5.58
N LEU A 524 -16.60 -16.40 4.45
CA LEU A 524 -15.68 -15.25 4.44
C LEU A 524 -16.21 -14.09 5.27
N ASN A 525 -17.50 -13.74 5.11
CA ASN A 525 -18.13 -12.65 5.85
C ASN A 525 -18.09 -12.89 7.37
N GLN A 526 -18.22 -14.13 7.83
CA GLN A 526 -18.27 -14.50 9.25
C GLN A 526 -16.90 -14.83 9.85
N SER A 527 -15.85 -14.90 9.03
CA SER A 527 -14.52 -15.28 9.48
C SER A 527 -13.87 -14.22 10.36
N THR A 528 -13.60 -14.57 11.60
CA THR A 528 -12.91 -13.70 12.56
C THR A 528 -11.43 -13.54 12.22
N LYS A 529 -10.78 -14.58 11.63
CA LYS A 529 -9.40 -14.50 11.12
C LYS A 529 -9.31 -13.46 10.01
N ASP A 530 -10.13 -13.61 8.97
CA ASP A 530 -10.06 -12.75 7.77
C ASP A 530 -10.40 -11.29 8.10
N ARG A 531 -11.31 -11.05 9.07
CA ARG A 531 -11.59 -9.70 9.59
C ARG A 531 -10.42 -9.10 10.36
N ALA A 532 -9.76 -9.88 11.23
CA ALA A 532 -8.61 -9.42 11.98
C ALA A 532 -7.43 -9.05 11.05
N GLU A 533 -7.17 -9.89 10.05
CA GLU A 533 -6.21 -9.63 8.97
C GLU A 533 -6.52 -8.34 8.21
N ASN A 534 -7.77 -8.17 7.75
CA ASN A 534 -8.17 -6.96 7.05
C ASN A 534 -8.08 -5.71 7.95
N LEU A 535 -8.47 -5.81 9.22
CA LEU A 535 -8.43 -4.68 10.16
C LEU A 535 -7.01 -4.15 10.37
N MET A 536 -6.01 -5.03 10.49
CA MET A 536 -4.60 -4.64 10.60
C MET A 536 -4.17 -3.76 9.42
N ILE A 537 -4.55 -4.15 8.20
CA ILE A 537 -4.21 -3.37 7.01
C ILE A 537 -5.04 -2.09 6.91
N VAL A 538 -6.31 -2.10 7.32
CA VAL A 538 -7.12 -0.88 7.35
C VAL A 538 -6.48 0.17 8.26
N ASP A 539 -6.08 -0.21 9.48
CA ASP A 539 -5.44 0.73 10.40
C ASP A 539 -4.07 1.18 9.90
N LEU A 540 -3.31 0.31 9.23
CA LEU A 540 -2.04 0.69 8.57
C LEU A 540 -2.26 1.70 7.43
N VAL A 541 -3.26 1.47 6.57
CA VAL A 541 -3.56 2.37 5.46
C VAL A 541 -4.12 3.71 5.96
N ARG A 542 -4.92 3.70 7.04
CA ARG A 542 -5.32 4.95 7.72
C ARG A 542 -4.10 5.73 8.20
N HIS A 543 -3.13 5.04 8.79
CA HIS A 543 -1.88 5.67 9.22
C HIS A 543 -1.12 6.28 8.04
N ASP A 544 -0.97 5.54 6.94
CA ASP A 544 -0.30 6.02 5.73
C ASP A 544 -0.99 7.29 5.18
N LEU A 545 -2.32 7.28 5.09
CA LEU A 545 -3.07 8.44 4.59
C LEU A 545 -3.02 9.63 5.57
N ASN A 546 -3.03 9.40 6.88
CA ASN A 546 -2.94 10.46 7.89
C ASN A 546 -1.60 11.24 7.83
N GLN A 547 -0.55 10.69 7.21
CA GLN A 547 0.71 11.42 6.99
C GLN A 547 0.57 12.55 5.95
N VAL A 548 -0.38 12.44 5.02
CA VAL A 548 -0.46 13.29 3.82
C VAL A 548 -1.82 13.98 3.65
N CYS A 549 -2.82 13.54 4.40
CA CYS A 549 -4.16 14.11 4.38
C CYS A 549 -4.33 15.23 5.41
N ARG A 550 -5.29 16.12 5.14
CA ARG A 550 -5.77 17.12 6.11
C ARG A 550 -6.17 16.42 7.40
N PRO A 551 -5.64 16.85 8.56
CA PRO A 551 -6.03 16.27 9.84
C PRO A 551 -7.54 16.26 10.02
N GLY A 552 -8.10 15.13 10.45
CA GLY A 552 -9.54 14.90 10.60
C GLY A 552 -10.28 14.44 9.32
N SER A 553 -9.65 14.43 8.14
CA SER A 553 -10.33 14.06 6.88
C SER A 553 -10.35 12.55 6.61
N VAL A 554 -9.38 11.79 7.14
CA VAL A 554 -9.26 10.34 6.89
C VAL A 554 -10.39 9.56 7.58
N HIS A 555 -11.14 8.78 6.82
CA HIS A 555 -12.27 7.98 7.29
C HIS A 555 -12.41 6.66 6.50
N VAL A 556 -13.18 5.72 7.04
CA VAL A 556 -13.40 4.38 6.48
C VAL A 556 -14.89 4.22 6.12
N PRO A 557 -15.32 4.60 4.90
CA PRO A 557 -16.74 4.52 4.52
C PRO A 557 -17.26 3.09 4.38
N GLU A 558 -16.41 2.12 4.06
CA GLU A 558 -16.78 0.71 3.94
C GLU A 558 -15.73 -0.15 4.64
N LEU A 559 -16.16 -0.99 5.60
CA LEU A 559 -15.30 -1.89 6.37
C LEU A 559 -15.82 -3.32 6.24
N PHE A 560 -14.94 -4.26 5.89
CA PHE A 560 -15.22 -5.69 5.75
C PHE A 560 -16.29 -6.05 4.69
N LYS A 561 -16.30 -5.34 3.56
CA LYS A 561 -17.25 -5.62 2.49
C LYS A 561 -16.78 -6.82 1.67
N VAL A 562 -17.62 -7.85 1.55
CA VAL A 562 -17.33 -8.97 0.64
C VAL A 562 -17.65 -8.54 -0.80
N GLU A 563 -16.64 -8.55 -1.66
CA GLU A 563 -16.77 -8.36 -3.10
C GLU A 563 -16.52 -9.68 -3.83
N SER A 564 -17.32 -9.96 -4.86
CA SER A 564 -17.22 -11.18 -5.66
C SER A 564 -16.61 -10.85 -7.03
N PHE A 565 -15.55 -11.56 -7.40
CA PHE A 565 -14.88 -11.49 -8.70
C PHE A 565 -15.08 -12.78 -9.50
N SER A 566 -14.55 -12.83 -10.72
CA SER A 566 -14.68 -14.01 -11.60
C SER A 566 -14.16 -15.30 -10.95
N SER A 567 -13.07 -15.23 -10.18
CA SER A 567 -12.35 -16.39 -9.64
C SER A 567 -12.41 -16.54 -8.13
N VAL A 568 -12.73 -15.47 -7.39
CA VAL A 568 -12.69 -15.43 -5.92
C VAL A 568 -13.74 -14.48 -5.31
N HIS A 569 -14.11 -14.72 -4.05
CA HIS A 569 -14.68 -13.72 -3.13
C HIS A 569 -13.55 -13.13 -2.28
N GLN A 570 -13.57 -11.83 -2.01
CA GLN A 570 -12.54 -11.16 -1.20
C GLN A 570 -13.15 -10.15 -0.22
N LEU A 571 -12.49 -9.94 0.93
CA LEU A 571 -12.86 -8.89 1.87
C LEU A 571 -12.13 -7.60 1.48
N VAL A 572 -12.90 -6.54 1.23
CA VAL A 572 -12.42 -5.24 0.79
C VAL A 572 -12.88 -4.19 1.80
N SER A 573 -11.97 -3.29 2.13
CA SER A 573 -12.28 -2.09 2.92
C SER A 573 -11.83 -0.86 2.15
N THR A 574 -12.55 0.24 2.28
CA THR A 574 -12.28 1.49 1.58
C THR A 574 -11.85 2.53 2.59
N ILE A 575 -10.70 3.16 2.39
CA ILE A 575 -10.20 4.26 3.21
C ILE A 575 -10.05 5.49 2.32
N ARG A 576 -10.56 6.64 2.79
CA ARG A 576 -10.52 7.92 2.06
C ARG A 576 -9.97 9.04 2.93
N GLY A 577 -9.41 10.06 2.30
CA GLY A 577 -9.03 11.32 2.92
C GLY A 577 -8.96 12.46 1.91
N GLU A 578 -8.71 13.68 2.39
CA GLU A 578 -8.45 14.85 1.55
C GLU A 578 -6.96 15.21 1.65
N LEU A 579 -6.22 15.25 0.55
CA LEU A 579 -4.80 15.63 0.59
C LEU A 579 -4.63 17.07 1.11
N CYS A 580 -3.56 17.30 1.88
CA CYS A 580 -3.14 18.66 2.23
C CYS A 580 -2.85 19.48 0.96
N GLU A 581 -3.08 20.80 0.99
CA GLU A 581 -2.94 21.65 -0.21
C GLU A 581 -1.52 21.64 -0.78
N GLU A 582 -0.53 21.58 0.09
CA GLU A 582 0.90 21.61 -0.26
C GLU A 582 1.48 20.23 -0.62
N THR A 583 0.74 19.14 -0.44
CA THR A 583 1.27 17.79 -0.67
C THR A 583 1.09 17.37 -2.13
N SER A 584 2.16 17.06 -2.84
CA SER A 584 2.10 16.53 -4.20
C SER A 584 1.61 15.08 -4.22
N SER A 585 1.09 14.64 -5.37
CA SER A 585 0.67 13.25 -5.54
C SER A 585 1.83 12.26 -5.42
N MET A 586 3.06 12.68 -5.76
CA MET A 586 4.25 11.86 -5.59
C MET A 586 4.67 11.72 -4.13
N GLU A 587 4.48 12.76 -3.33
CA GLU A 587 4.70 12.69 -1.88
C GLU A 587 3.66 11.80 -1.20
N ALA A 588 2.40 11.85 -1.66
CA ALA A 588 1.36 10.90 -1.24
C ALA A 588 1.74 9.45 -1.57
N ILE A 589 2.20 9.19 -2.80
CA ILE A 589 2.70 7.86 -3.20
C ILE A 589 3.87 7.44 -2.30
N ARG A 590 4.87 8.32 -2.08
CA ARG A 590 6.05 8.03 -1.25
C ARG A 590 5.66 7.62 0.17
N ALA A 591 4.73 8.34 0.80
CA ALA A 591 4.30 8.07 2.17
C ALA A 591 3.58 6.72 2.30
N CYS A 592 2.78 6.34 1.31
CA CYS A 592 2.03 5.10 1.34
C CYS A 592 2.81 3.87 0.82
N PHE A 593 3.93 4.06 0.09
CA PHE A 593 4.64 2.99 -0.59
C PHE A 593 5.68 2.26 0.30
N PRO A 594 5.80 0.91 0.20
CA PRO A 594 4.93 0.00 -0.56
C PRO A 594 3.56 -0.22 0.09
N GLY A 595 2.61 -0.70 -0.70
CA GLY A 595 1.26 -1.00 -0.23
C GLY A 595 1.24 -1.90 1.00
N GLY A 596 0.45 -1.53 2.02
CA GLY A 596 0.39 -2.24 3.29
C GLY A 596 0.02 -3.72 3.17
N SER A 597 -0.88 -4.05 2.23
CA SER A 597 -1.29 -5.44 1.96
C SER A 597 -0.16 -6.34 1.44
N MET A 598 0.90 -5.76 0.87
CA MET A 598 2.06 -6.49 0.34
C MET A 598 3.29 -6.41 1.25
N THR A 599 3.13 -5.90 2.48
CA THR A 599 4.19 -5.82 3.49
C THR A 599 3.73 -6.51 4.76
N GLY A 600 2.98 -5.79 5.59
CA GLY A 600 2.52 -6.20 6.91
C GLY A 600 2.73 -5.09 7.94
N ALA A 601 2.48 -5.37 9.22
CA ALA A 601 2.43 -4.35 10.27
C ALA A 601 3.19 -4.79 11.52
N PRO A 602 4.11 -3.98 12.09
CA PRO A 602 4.53 -2.66 11.60
C PRO A 602 5.36 -2.73 10.30
N LYS A 603 5.12 -1.80 9.37
CA LYS A 603 5.60 -1.84 7.98
C LYS A 603 7.13 -1.92 7.88
N LYS A 604 7.86 -1.04 8.58
CA LYS A 604 9.34 -0.99 8.55
C LYS A 604 9.95 -2.31 9.02
N ARG A 605 9.63 -2.73 10.25
CA ARG A 605 10.15 -3.95 10.86
C ARG A 605 9.77 -5.20 10.05
N THR A 606 8.55 -5.24 9.54
CA THR A 606 8.09 -6.35 8.69
C THR A 606 8.87 -6.44 7.38
N MET A 607 9.22 -5.31 6.74
CA MET A 607 10.07 -5.33 5.54
C MET A 607 11.49 -5.83 5.83
N GLU A 608 12.06 -5.54 7.01
CA GLU A 608 13.36 -6.10 7.43
C GLU A 608 13.30 -7.62 7.61
N ILE A 609 12.19 -8.11 8.18
CA ILE A 609 11.92 -9.55 8.35
C ILE A 609 11.74 -10.21 6.99
N ILE A 610 10.94 -9.63 6.10
CA ILE A 610 10.75 -10.09 4.71
C ILE A 610 12.11 -10.16 4.02
N ASP A 611 12.93 -9.12 4.15
CA ASP A 611 14.28 -9.08 3.60
C ASP A 611 15.13 -10.24 4.13
N ALA A 612 14.96 -10.67 5.38
CA ALA A 612 15.65 -11.82 5.96
C ALA A 612 15.09 -13.19 5.54
N LEU A 613 13.79 -13.28 5.23
CA LEU A 613 13.11 -14.52 4.86
C LEU A 613 13.19 -14.83 3.36
N GLU A 614 13.06 -13.80 2.52
CA GLU A 614 13.18 -13.89 1.06
C GLU A 614 14.66 -13.75 0.65
N SER A 615 15.05 -14.35 -0.48
CA SER A 615 16.43 -14.37 -1.00
C SER A 615 16.65 -13.56 -2.28
N SER A 616 15.61 -12.90 -2.79
CA SER A 616 15.66 -12.13 -4.04
C SER A 616 14.73 -10.91 -3.99
N ALA A 617 14.96 -9.95 -4.87
CA ALA A 617 14.11 -8.76 -5.03
C ALA A 617 12.74 -9.14 -5.57
N ARG A 618 11.65 -8.53 -5.10
CA ARG A 618 10.32 -8.78 -5.69
C ARG A 618 10.17 -8.15 -7.08
N GLY A 619 10.96 -7.13 -7.38
CA GLY A 619 10.97 -6.46 -8.68
C GLY A 619 9.64 -5.78 -8.99
N VAL A 620 9.05 -6.10 -10.14
CA VAL A 620 7.75 -5.52 -10.54
C VAL A 620 6.63 -5.94 -9.58
N TYR A 621 6.66 -7.20 -9.10
CA TYR A 621 5.67 -7.74 -8.17
C TYR A 621 5.67 -7.02 -6.82
N SER A 622 4.51 -6.89 -6.18
CA SER A 622 4.29 -6.12 -4.94
C SER A 622 4.51 -4.61 -5.05
N GLY A 623 4.83 -4.10 -6.25
CA GLY A 623 4.92 -2.68 -6.55
C GLY A 623 3.55 -2.04 -6.80
N ALA A 624 3.54 -0.97 -7.59
CA ALA A 624 2.34 -0.30 -8.09
C ALA A 624 2.34 -0.16 -9.62
N LEU A 625 1.17 -0.17 -10.26
CA LEU A 625 1.04 -0.03 -11.71
C LEU A 625 -0.19 0.79 -12.07
N GLY A 626 -0.03 1.75 -12.98
CA GLY A 626 -1.13 2.56 -13.52
C GLY A 626 -0.62 3.85 -14.16
N TRP A 627 -1.24 4.98 -13.82
CA TRP A 627 -0.93 6.27 -14.43
C TRP A 627 -0.86 7.44 -13.43
N LEU A 628 -0.04 8.44 -13.78
CA LEU A 628 0.19 9.70 -13.09
C LEU A 628 -0.10 10.85 -14.07
N SER A 629 -1.08 11.70 -13.79
CA SER A 629 -1.42 12.85 -14.63
C SER A 629 -0.53 14.05 -14.30
N PHE A 630 -0.20 14.88 -15.30
CA PHE A 630 0.48 16.17 -15.06
C PHE A 630 -0.35 17.14 -14.21
N SER A 631 -1.68 16.97 -14.17
CA SER A 631 -2.56 17.76 -13.31
C SER A 631 -2.74 17.17 -11.89
N GLY A 632 -1.99 16.12 -11.55
CA GLY A 632 -1.92 15.56 -10.20
C GLY A 632 -2.88 14.40 -9.92
N GLU A 633 -3.83 14.08 -10.79
CA GLU A 633 -4.65 12.87 -10.62
C GLU A 633 -3.81 11.61 -10.77
N VAL A 634 -4.17 10.56 -10.03
CA VAL A 634 -3.43 9.30 -9.98
C VAL A 634 -4.40 8.12 -9.96
N GLU A 635 -4.02 7.05 -10.64
CA GLU A 635 -4.65 5.74 -10.47
C GLU A 635 -3.57 4.67 -10.51
N LEU A 636 -3.37 4.00 -9.39
CA LEU A 636 -2.39 2.95 -9.22
C LEU A 636 -3.04 1.72 -8.58
N SER A 637 -2.80 0.57 -9.19
CA SER A 637 -3.10 -0.74 -8.62
C SER A 637 -1.90 -1.32 -7.90
N ILE A 638 -2.13 -2.20 -6.93
CA ILE A 638 -1.08 -3.05 -6.37
C ILE A 638 -0.67 -4.08 -7.44
N VAL A 639 0.62 -4.33 -7.61
CA VAL A 639 1.09 -5.33 -8.58
C VAL A 639 0.99 -6.74 -8.00
N ILE A 640 -0.19 -7.33 -8.17
CA ILE A 640 -0.53 -8.72 -7.86
C ILE A 640 -1.28 -9.34 -9.04
N ARG A 641 -1.26 -10.68 -9.11
CA ARG A 641 -1.80 -11.40 -10.28
C ARG A 641 -1.17 -10.86 -11.58
N THR A 642 0.15 -10.69 -11.53
CA THR A 642 0.97 -10.07 -12.58
C THR A 642 2.10 -11.00 -12.93
N ALA A 643 2.37 -11.13 -14.24
CA ALA A 643 3.52 -11.83 -14.78
C ALA A 643 4.45 -10.89 -15.51
N VAL A 644 5.75 -11.19 -15.47
CA VAL A 644 6.80 -10.55 -16.25
C VAL A 644 7.35 -11.61 -17.20
N LEU A 645 7.34 -11.32 -18.50
CA LEU A 645 7.88 -12.20 -19.53
C LEU A 645 9.19 -11.59 -20.06
N HIS A 646 10.29 -12.30 -19.88
CA HIS A 646 11.63 -11.91 -20.34
C HIS A 646 12.35 -13.15 -20.90
N GLN A 647 12.87 -13.07 -22.14
CA GLN A 647 13.64 -14.16 -22.77
C GLN A 647 12.97 -15.55 -22.68
N GLU A 648 11.72 -15.64 -23.13
CA GLU A 648 10.91 -16.87 -23.09
C GLU A 648 10.66 -17.45 -21.68
N CYS A 649 10.95 -16.69 -20.63
CA CYS A 649 10.66 -17.06 -19.25
C CYS A 649 9.56 -16.14 -18.69
N ALA A 650 8.41 -16.73 -18.38
CA ALA A 650 7.35 -16.08 -17.64
C ALA A 650 7.61 -16.25 -16.14
N GLU A 651 7.67 -15.14 -15.42
CA GLU A 651 7.85 -15.08 -13.98
C GLU A 651 6.66 -14.37 -13.33
N PHE A 652 6.15 -14.89 -12.22
CA PHE A 652 5.08 -14.23 -11.46
C PHE A 652 5.22 -14.49 -9.97
N GLY A 653 4.92 -13.46 -9.17
CA GLY A 653 4.91 -13.55 -7.72
C GLY A 653 3.59 -14.11 -7.18
N ILE A 654 3.69 -14.90 -6.12
CA ILE A 654 2.58 -15.46 -5.35
C ILE A 654 2.86 -15.31 -3.87
N GLY A 655 1.85 -15.09 -3.05
CA GLY A 655 2.07 -14.81 -1.63
C GLY A 655 0.79 -14.66 -0.82
N GLY A 656 0.96 -14.57 0.50
CA GLY A 656 -0.14 -14.50 1.45
C GLY A 656 0.30 -13.84 2.76
N ALA A 657 -0.69 -13.36 3.51
CA ALA A 657 -0.46 -12.81 4.84
C ALA A 657 -0.31 -13.93 5.84
N ILE A 658 0.79 -13.94 6.58
CA ILE A 658 0.97 -14.83 7.71
C ILE A 658 0.59 -14.06 8.97
N VAL A 659 -0.39 -14.59 9.69
CA VAL A 659 -0.87 -14.08 10.99
C VAL A 659 -0.74 -15.17 12.05
N ALA A 660 -0.89 -14.83 13.33
CA ALA A 660 -0.69 -15.76 14.44
C ALA A 660 -1.51 -17.07 14.34
N HIS A 661 -2.65 -17.04 13.64
CA HIS A 661 -3.54 -18.18 13.43
C HIS A 661 -3.46 -18.80 12.03
N SER A 662 -2.44 -18.47 11.24
CA SER A 662 -2.20 -19.09 9.93
C SER A 662 -1.82 -20.57 10.06
N ASP A 663 -2.40 -21.40 9.21
CA ASP A 663 -2.01 -22.81 9.04
C ASP A 663 -0.98 -22.92 7.91
N PRO A 664 0.28 -23.31 8.17
CA PRO A 664 1.33 -23.29 7.16
C PRO A 664 1.01 -24.07 5.88
N TYR A 665 0.26 -25.18 5.97
CA TYR A 665 -0.11 -25.97 4.81
C TYR A 665 -1.24 -25.30 4.01
N GLY A 666 -2.27 -24.78 4.69
CA GLY A 666 -3.34 -23.99 4.07
C GLY A 666 -2.82 -22.73 3.38
N GLU A 667 -1.87 -22.01 4.00
CA GLU A 667 -1.24 -20.82 3.38
C GLU A 667 -0.42 -21.19 2.14
N PHE A 668 0.24 -22.35 2.13
CA PHE A 668 0.92 -22.85 0.93
C PHE A 668 -0.08 -23.22 -0.18
N GLU A 669 -1.20 -23.86 0.16
CA GLU A 669 -2.28 -24.12 -0.80
C GLU A 669 -2.86 -22.82 -1.38
N GLU A 670 -3.05 -21.79 -0.55
CA GLU A 670 -3.57 -20.50 -0.95
C GLU A 670 -2.70 -19.83 -2.03
N ILE A 671 -1.37 -19.84 -1.89
CA ILE A 671 -0.49 -19.24 -2.91
C ILE A 671 -0.58 -19.97 -4.25
N LEU A 672 -0.81 -21.28 -4.24
CA LEU A 672 -1.04 -22.07 -5.46
C LEU A 672 -2.40 -21.76 -6.10
N VAL A 673 -3.42 -21.41 -5.32
CA VAL A 673 -4.69 -20.90 -5.85
C VAL A 673 -4.49 -19.53 -6.52
N LYS A 674 -3.72 -18.64 -5.89
CA LYS A 674 -3.39 -17.32 -6.44
C LYS A 674 -2.55 -17.39 -7.72
N ALA A 675 -1.78 -18.47 -7.90
CA ALA A 675 -1.02 -18.75 -9.12
C ALA A 675 -1.90 -19.03 -10.36
N SER A 676 -3.18 -19.37 -10.18
CA SER A 676 -4.04 -19.92 -11.26
C SER A 676 -4.19 -19.03 -12.49
N VAL A 677 -4.38 -17.71 -12.31
CA VAL A 677 -4.57 -16.79 -13.44
C VAL A 677 -3.27 -16.55 -14.22
N PRO A 678 -2.12 -16.21 -13.58
CA PRO A 678 -0.84 -16.17 -14.29
C PRO A 678 -0.51 -17.49 -14.97
N TYR A 679 -0.67 -18.63 -14.28
CA TYR A 679 -0.42 -19.96 -14.83
C TYR A 679 -1.27 -20.23 -16.09
N PHE A 680 -2.57 -19.94 -16.05
CA PHE A 680 -3.48 -20.15 -17.18
C PHE A 680 -2.99 -19.43 -18.44
N SER A 681 -2.47 -18.21 -18.28
CA SER A 681 -1.99 -17.33 -19.35
C SER A 681 -0.88 -17.97 -20.20
N PHE A 682 -0.08 -18.88 -19.61
CA PHE A 682 1.06 -19.53 -20.26
C PHE A 682 0.84 -21.03 -20.53
N SER A 683 -0.14 -21.65 -19.87
CA SER A 683 -0.36 -23.11 -19.89
C SER A 683 -0.76 -23.71 -21.25
N HIS A 684 -1.24 -22.92 -22.21
CA HIS A 684 -1.76 -23.44 -23.48
C HIS A 684 -0.69 -23.74 -24.54
N MET A 685 0.56 -23.28 -24.32
CA MET A 685 1.70 -23.51 -25.22
C MET A 685 3.00 -23.87 -24.49
N ALA A 686 2.95 -24.12 -23.18
CA ALA A 686 4.13 -24.57 -22.45
C ALA A 686 4.51 -25.97 -22.99
N GLU A 687 5.50 -26.02 -23.88
CA GLU A 687 6.24 -27.25 -24.12
C GLU A 687 6.78 -27.72 -22.77
N GLU A 688 6.63 -29.01 -22.46
CA GLU A 688 7.20 -29.61 -21.26
C GLU A 688 8.72 -29.35 -21.24
N VAL A 689 9.20 -28.37 -20.46
CA VAL A 689 10.65 -28.19 -20.29
C VAL A 689 11.02 -27.72 -18.88
N CYS A 690 11.83 -28.56 -18.21
CA CYS A 690 13.19 -28.29 -17.67
C CYS A 690 13.43 -29.17 -16.43
N GLU A 691 14.30 -30.19 -16.58
CA GLU A 691 14.98 -30.87 -15.45
C GLU A 691 15.94 -29.92 -14.72
#